data_AF-A0A956Q6U8-F1
#
_entry.id   AF-A0A956Q6U8-F1
#
_cell.length_a   1.000
_cell.length_b   1.000
_cell.length_c   1.000
_cell.angle_alpha   90.00
_cell.angle_beta   90.00
_cell.angle_gamma   90.00
#
_symmetry.space_group_name_H-M   'P 1'
#
loop_
_entity.id
_entity.type
_entity.pdbx_description
1 polymer ?
#
loop_
_entity_poly.entity_id
_entity_poly.type
_entity_poly.pdbx_seq_one_letter_code
_entity_poly.pdbx_strand_id
1 'polypeptide(L)'
;MPTQILHGIVDERLTSEAFAALCGRLAGVPFVKVVVVRDSGIVHFINHHAYQFHSDYIAEQLLGESSKELDKRLDSFNEEVYHSPERRFLLGTVGMHQKKKARAFYTLETVEVDTMGPALIKEFYEAVKGKLDRSFRLYFKPNNHQQEEDAEGVPIVTASALFEQAEYLPLNPGLAEGRIRAFETEAEFRRHRDSLEWYDIIVMHRVPDDIPRLSGIINASHTTPLSHTNVLASGWQIPNAVQIGVLDRIAKEGLDEAWVRYEVDSKGAGISLESIPQPEQPRKPSWALHRVRLEAPDVDTAAIVDLRELRLSDRFRYGTKAANLGELHHLLEHGSNRVLGFYQLPRPPRPNLLRHLSDFLGAGEEPRELTEAALEFLRGLVKVPRGLALPFSLQREFLESSPTIQQTLGKLKMALQLDAREVEPLCVSLQNLIRRTRIPDGLRERIDEKITEHLLGVSTFVVRSSSNAEDLEDFSAAGVYESINHITTAETLFASIKEVWASLLSPRSTRLRQEVGISLDDAYMGVILQEQVPASVGGVMVTTNPTNREDFRNVYLNASLLSVEKVVSGGELPIQYLFNSVEGGGRTLTLGDANTDLESDWLELLGKMAYAGRLLQSHFSPDYTFSWPVDVEWLANPEGLYILQLRPYAR
;
A
#
# COMPACT_ATOMS: atom_id res chain seq x y z
N MET A 1 0.22 -25.70 40.42
CA MET A 1 -0.47 -25.29 39.18
C MET A 1 -0.60 -26.54 38.33
N PRO A 2 -1.79 -26.92 37.84
CA PRO A 2 -1.97 -28.17 37.13
C PRO A 2 -1.18 -28.13 35.82
N THR A 3 -0.43 -29.19 35.55
CA THR A 3 0.47 -29.35 34.40
C THR A 3 -0.25 -29.17 33.05
N GLN A 4 -1.58 -29.32 33.00
CA GLN A 4 -2.39 -29.09 31.80
C GLN A 4 -2.27 -27.63 31.32
N ILE A 5 -2.69 -26.63 32.11
CA ILE A 5 -2.74 -25.22 31.65
C ILE A 5 -1.36 -24.69 31.19
N LEU A 6 -0.25 -25.27 31.67
CA LEU A 6 1.09 -24.90 31.22
C LEU A 6 1.24 -25.01 29.70
N HIS A 7 0.83 -26.14 29.11
CA HIS A 7 0.92 -26.37 27.67
C HIS A 7 -0.39 -26.06 26.94
N GLY A 8 -1.53 -26.25 27.61
CA GLY A 8 -2.87 -26.08 27.04
C GLY A 8 -3.90 -27.01 27.69
N ILE A 9 -5.16 -26.92 27.27
CA ILE A 9 -6.19 -27.86 27.72
C ILE A 9 -6.46 -28.90 26.62
N VAL A 10 -6.67 -30.16 26.99
CA VAL A 10 -6.80 -31.29 26.07
C VAL A 10 -8.12 -32.00 26.32
N ASP A 11 -8.94 -32.09 25.29
CA ASP A 11 -10.30 -32.65 25.27
C ASP A 11 -11.31 -32.05 26.28
N GLU A 12 -10.89 -31.00 26.98
CA GLU A 12 -11.70 -30.25 27.94
C GLU A 12 -12.42 -29.08 27.28
N ARG A 13 -13.47 -28.59 27.96
CA ARG A 13 -14.25 -27.46 27.48
C ARG A 13 -13.48 -26.15 27.68
N LEU A 14 -13.35 -25.34 26.64
CA LEU A 14 -12.79 -24.00 26.71
C LEU A 14 -13.80 -23.02 27.33
N THR A 15 -13.64 -22.73 28.63
CA THR A 15 -14.43 -21.71 29.35
C THR A 15 -13.85 -20.31 29.14
N SER A 16 -14.56 -19.27 29.60
CA SER A 16 -14.06 -17.89 29.57
C SER A 16 -12.75 -17.72 30.36
N GLU A 17 -12.62 -18.38 31.51
CA GLU A 17 -11.41 -18.34 32.35
C GLU A 17 -10.25 -19.04 31.64
N ALA A 18 -10.49 -20.22 31.06
CA ALA A 18 -9.47 -20.94 30.30
C ALA A 18 -9.05 -20.15 29.05
N PHE A 19 -10.00 -19.55 28.33
CA PHE A 19 -9.71 -18.69 27.20
C PHE A 19 -8.78 -17.54 27.60
N ALA A 20 -9.11 -16.81 28.67
CA ALA A 20 -8.31 -15.70 29.16
C ALA A 20 -6.90 -16.11 29.62
N ALA A 21 -6.73 -17.32 30.13
CA ALA A 21 -5.43 -17.84 30.57
C ALA A 21 -4.54 -18.32 29.41
N LEU A 22 -5.14 -18.78 28.31
CA LEU A 22 -4.42 -19.34 27.16
C LEU A 22 -4.19 -18.33 26.03
N CYS A 23 -4.97 -17.24 26.00
CA CYS A 23 -5.06 -16.40 24.81
C CYS A 23 -3.82 -15.54 24.56
N GLY A 24 -3.43 -15.45 23.28
CA GLY A 24 -2.60 -14.36 22.78
C GLY A 24 -3.47 -13.18 22.31
N ARG A 25 -2.84 -12.16 21.74
CA ARG A 25 -3.52 -11.05 21.06
C ARG A 25 -2.93 -10.80 19.68
N LEU A 26 -3.79 -10.62 18.69
CA LEU A 26 -3.40 -10.26 17.33
C LEU A 26 -4.32 -9.12 16.86
N ALA A 27 -3.74 -7.98 16.46
CA ALA A 27 -4.50 -6.78 16.05
C ALA A 27 -5.62 -6.40 17.04
N GLY A 28 -5.32 -6.44 18.34
CA GLY A 28 -6.30 -6.15 19.41
C GLY A 28 -7.27 -7.30 19.74
N VAL A 29 -7.39 -8.32 18.90
CA VAL A 29 -8.30 -9.47 19.07
C VAL A 29 -7.64 -10.57 19.91
N PRO A 30 -8.20 -10.94 21.07
CA PRO A 30 -7.75 -12.10 21.83
C PRO A 30 -8.04 -13.40 21.08
N PHE A 31 -7.09 -14.34 21.06
CA PHE A 31 -7.26 -15.62 20.39
C PHE A 31 -6.60 -16.80 21.11
N VAL A 32 -7.15 -17.99 20.94
CA VAL A 32 -6.58 -19.26 21.43
C VAL A 32 -6.33 -20.17 20.23
N LYS A 33 -5.13 -20.75 20.13
CA LYS A 33 -4.80 -21.71 19.05
C LYS A 33 -5.46 -23.05 19.35
N VAL A 34 -5.90 -23.75 18.32
CA VAL A 34 -6.56 -25.05 18.42
C VAL A 34 -5.99 -26.05 17.41
N VAL A 35 -5.90 -27.30 17.83
CA VAL A 35 -5.54 -28.47 17.01
C VAL A 35 -6.60 -29.55 17.24
N VAL A 36 -7.16 -30.09 16.16
CA VAL A 36 -7.99 -31.30 16.22
C VAL A 36 -7.21 -32.46 15.63
N VAL A 37 -7.06 -33.54 16.41
CA VAL A 37 -6.46 -34.79 15.95
C VAL A 37 -7.56 -35.68 15.40
N ARG A 38 -7.62 -35.85 14.07
CA ARG A 38 -8.80 -36.43 13.40
C ARG A 38 -9.07 -37.89 13.78
N ASP A 39 -8.02 -38.71 13.85
CA ASP A 39 -8.16 -40.15 14.16
C ASP A 39 -8.84 -40.41 15.51
N SER A 40 -8.65 -39.52 16.48
CA SER A 40 -9.20 -39.65 17.83
C SER A 40 -10.35 -38.68 18.12
N GLY A 41 -10.53 -37.64 17.30
CA GLY A 41 -11.44 -36.52 17.55
C GLY A 41 -11.03 -35.62 18.72
N ILE A 42 -9.83 -35.80 19.27
CA ILE A 42 -9.36 -35.04 20.44
C ILE A 42 -9.03 -33.60 20.03
N VAL A 43 -9.53 -32.64 20.81
CA VAL A 43 -9.30 -31.21 20.61
C VAL A 43 -8.30 -30.68 21.63
N HIS A 44 -7.26 -30.00 21.15
CA HIS A 44 -6.24 -29.35 21.98
C HIS A 44 -6.34 -27.84 21.83
N PHE A 45 -6.53 -27.11 22.94
CA PHE A 45 -6.41 -25.66 22.98
C PHE A 45 -5.06 -25.28 23.58
N ILE A 46 -4.22 -24.61 22.79
CA ILE A 46 -2.81 -24.39 23.11
C ILE A 46 -2.63 -23.11 23.92
N ASN A 47 -1.76 -23.16 24.93
CA ASN A 47 -1.31 -21.98 25.64
C ASN A 47 -0.37 -21.15 24.76
N HIS A 48 -0.82 -19.97 24.33
CA HIS A 48 -0.04 -19.07 23.48
C HIS A 48 1.28 -18.63 24.13
N HIS A 49 1.33 -18.51 25.46
CA HIS A 49 2.54 -18.10 26.18
C HIS A 49 3.61 -19.18 26.24
N ALA A 50 3.23 -20.45 26.06
CA ALA A 50 4.16 -21.57 26.02
C ALA A 50 4.60 -21.88 24.57
N TYR A 51 3.67 -21.82 23.61
CA TYR A 51 3.91 -22.18 22.23
C TYR A 51 3.51 -21.06 21.28
N GLN A 52 4.50 -20.48 20.59
CA GLN A 52 4.26 -19.41 19.63
C GLN A 52 3.66 -19.94 18.31
N PHE A 53 3.97 -21.16 17.90
CA PHE A 53 3.46 -21.77 16.68
C PHE A 53 2.75 -23.11 16.93
N HIS A 54 1.79 -23.47 16.07
CA HIS A 54 1.15 -24.80 16.11
C HIS A 54 2.17 -25.91 15.88
N SER A 55 3.12 -25.68 14.97
CA SER A 55 4.21 -26.61 14.64
C SER A 55 5.00 -27.03 15.88
N ASP A 56 5.39 -26.09 16.74
CA ASP A 56 6.13 -26.38 17.98
C ASP A 56 5.32 -27.27 18.93
N TYR A 57 4.03 -26.96 19.10
CA TYR A 57 3.15 -27.75 19.97
C TYR A 57 2.97 -29.17 19.41
N ILE A 58 2.75 -29.31 18.11
CA ILE A 58 2.56 -30.61 17.45
C ILE A 58 3.84 -31.44 17.55
N ALA A 59 5.01 -30.86 17.27
CA ALA A 59 6.30 -31.52 17.38
C ALA A 59 6.49 -32.10 18.80
N GLU A 60 6.41 -31.24 19.82
CA GLU A 60 6.75 -31.64 21.18
C GLU A 60 5.67 -32.52 21.82
N GLN A 61 4.39 -32.14 21.70
CA GLN A 61 3.29 -32.75 22.45
C GLN A 61 2.58 -33.88 21.72
N LEU A 62 2.62 -33.93 20.38
CA LEU A 62 1.87 -34.91 19.59
C LEU A 62 2.76 -35.88 18.81
N LEU A 63 3.98 -35.46 18.44
CA LEU A 63 4.92 -36.28 17.67
C LEU A 63 6.12 -36.75 18.50
N GLY A 64 6.42 -36.09 19.62
CA GLY A 64 7.54 -36.44 20.48
C GLY A 64 8.91 -36.09 19.88
N GLU A 65 8.96 -35.11 18.98
CA GLU A 65 10.18 -34.60 18.35
C GLU A 65 10.46 -33.15 18.81
N SER A 66 11.70 -32.70 18.67
CA SER A 66 12.08 -31.31 18.98
C SER A 66 11.77 -30.37 17.80
N SER A 67 11.56 -29.07 18.07
CA SER A 67 11.38 -28.06 16.99
C SER A 67 12.52 -28.08 15.98
N LYS A 68 13.76 -28.35 16.41
CA LYS A 68 14.93 -28.46 15.52
C LYS A 68 14.86 -29.65 14.57
N GLU A 69 14.17 -30.71 14.93
CA GLU A 69 13.95 -31.87 14.06
C GLU A 69 12.84 -31.58 13.06
N LEU A 70 11.75 -30.94 13.51
CA LEU A 70 10.67 -30.49 12.64
C LEU A 70 11.16 -29.48 11.60
N ASP A 71 12.00 -28.51 11.99
CA ASP A 71 12.54 -27.46 11.09
C ASP A 71 13.23 -28.04 9.85
N LYS A 72 13.86 -29.23 9.97
CA LYS A 72 14.53 -29.90 8.85
C LYS A 72 13.56 -30.43 7.79
N ARG A 73 12.29 -30.62 8.15
CA ARG A 73 11.23 -31.18 7.30
C ARG A 73 9.98 -30.31 7.29
N LEU A 74 10.13 -29.01 7.58
CA LEU A 74 9.01 -28.11 7.79
C LEU A 74 8.11 -27.98 6.57
N ASP A 75 8.68 -27.95 5.36
CA ASP A 75 7.88 -27.85 4.13
C ASP A 75 7.01 -29.11 3.92
N SER A 76 7.57 -30.31 4.09
CA SER A 76 6.77 -31.54 4.00
C SER A 76 5.73 -31.63 5.12
N PHE A 77 6.04 -31.13 6.32
CA PHE A 77 5.08 -31.07 7.42
C PHE A 77 3.94 -30.09 7.11
N ASN A 78 4.25 -28.91 6.57
CA ASN A 78 3.24 -27.94 6.18
C ASN A 78 2.36 -28.49 5.06
N GLU A 79 2.92 -29.21 4.09
CA GLU A 79 2.16 -29.92 3.06
C GLU A 79 1.18 -30.94 3.65
N GLU A 80 1.67 -31.77 4.57
CA GLU A 80 0.87 -32.76 5.28
C GLU A 80 -0.28 -32.16 6.10
N VAL A 81 -0.11 -30.95 6.63
CA VAL A 81 -1.02 -30.34 7.61
C VAL A 81 -1.97 -29.30 7.02
N TYR A 82 -1.53 -28.56 6.01
CA TYR A 82 -2.33 -27.49 5.40
C TYR A 82 -2.92 -27.88 4.04
N HIS A 83 -2.26 -28.78 3.30
CA HIS A 83 -2.61 -29.07 1.91
C HIS A 83 -3.24 -30.45 1.69
N SER A 84 -2.83 -31.46 2.49
CA SER A 84 -3.35 -32.83 2.35
C SER A 84 -4.83 -32.97 2.74
N PRO A 85 -5.68 -33.59 1.90
CA PRO A 85 -7.05 -33.97 2.27
C PRO A 85 -7.13 -35.03 3.37
N GLU A 86 -6.12 -35.91 3.43
CA GLU A 86 -6.00 -37.00 4.42
C GLU A 86 -5.15 -36.60 5.64
N ARG A 87 -4.94 -35.29 5.83
CA ARG A 87 -4.16 -34.75 6.95
C ARG A 87 -4.68 -35.26 8.28
N ARG A 88 -3.75 -35.50 9.22
CA ARG A 88 -4.05 -35.97 10.58
C ARG A 88 -4.51 -34.85 11.51
N PHE A 89 -4.09 -33.62 11.26
CA PHE A 89 -4.31 -32.47 12.13
C PHE A 89 -5.10 -31.39 11.41
N LEU A 90 -6.12 -30.85 12.07
CA LEU A 90 -6.85 -29.65 11.63
C LEU A 90 -6.47 -28.50 12.56
N LEU A 91 -5.92 -27.43 11.99
CA LEU A 91 -5.33 -26.32 12.74
C LEU A 91 -6.13 -25.05 12.58
N GLY A 92 -6.17 -24.26 13.64
CA GLY A 92 -6.73 -22.91 13.56
C GLY A 92 -6.63 -22.12 14.85
N THR A 93 -7.37 -21.02 14.91
CA THR A 93 -7.51 -20.15 16.08
C THR A 93 -8.97 -19.86 16.38
N VAL A 94 -9.30 -19.80 17.67
CA VAL A 94 -10.57 -19.28 18.18
C VAL A 94 -10.34 -17.85 18.62
N GLY A 95 -10.79 -16.88 17.84
CA GLY A 95 -10.73 -15.45 18.13
C GLY A 95 -11.98 -14.97 18.86
N MET A 96 -11.83 -14.04 19.82
CA MET A 96 -12.95 -13.43 20.54
C MET A 96 -13.19 -11.99 20.08
N HIS A 97 -14.38 -11.73 19.58
CA HIS A 97 -14.82 -10.43 19.09
C HIS A 97 -15.86 -9.85 20.03
N GLN A 98 -15.61 -8.64 20.54
CA GLN A 98 -16.54 -7.97 21.44
C GLN A 98 -16.56 -6.46 21.19
N LYS A 99 -17.76 -5.93 20.90
CA LYS A 99 -18.02 -4.49 20.84
C LYS A 99 -18.41 -3.95 22.21
N LYS A 100 -18.19 -2.66 22.46
CA LYS A 100 -18.67 -1.99 23.68
C LYS A 100 -20.18 -2.20 23.84
N LYS A 101 -20.57 -2.88 24.93
CA LYS A 101 -21.94 -3.27 25.33
C LYS A 101 -22.62 -4.39 24.53
N ALA A 102 -21.99 -4.94 23.49
CA ALA A 102 -22.53 -6.11 22.78
C ALA A 102 -22.06 -7.43 23.41
N ARG A 103 -22.84 -8.49 23.19
CA ARG A 103 -22.43 -9.85 23.58
C ARG A 103 -21.26 -10.29 22.68
N ALA A 104 -20.22 -10.84 23.28
CA ALA A 104 -19.09 -11.38 22.54
C ALA A 104 -19.52 -12.53 21.61
N PHE A 105 -18.86 -12.64 20.47
CA PHE A 105 -18.93 -13.78 19.57
C PHE A 105 -17.52 -14.26 19.24
N TYR A 106 -17.42 -15.48 18.72
CA TYR A 106 -16.14 -16.14 18.49
C TYR A 106 -16.02 -16.56 17.03
N THR A 107 -14.80 -16.52 16.50
CA THR A 107 -14.48 -17.00 15.15
C THR A 107 -13.52 -18.16 15.22
N LEU A 108 -13.81 -19.25 14.53
CA LEU A 108 -12.85 -20.29 14.20
C LEU A 108 -12.26 -19.98 12.83
N GLU A 109 -10.95 -19.84 12.74
CA GLU A 109 -10.26 -19.48 11.51
C GLU A 109 -9.00 -20.34 11.31
N THR A 110 -8.66 -20.63 10.06
CA THR A 110 -7.46 -21.38 9.66
C THR A 110 -6.30 -20.42 9.34
N VAL A 111 -5.19 -20.88 8.78
CA VAL A 111 -4.20 -19.98 8.16
C VAL A 111 -4.55 -19.75 6.69
N GLU A 112 -4.06 -18.66 6.10
CA GLU A 112 -4.38 -18.26 4.71
C GLU A 112 -4.06 -19.35 3.67
N VAL A 113 -3.03 -20.15 3.91
CA VAL A 113 -2.55 -21.18 2.98
C VAL A 113 -3.35 -22.48 3.06
N ASP A 114 -4.21 -22.62 4.06
CA ASP A 114 -4.89 -23.88 4.35
C ASP A 114 -5.97 -24.21 3.30
N THR A 115 -5.92 -25.42 2.74
CA THR A 115 -6.84 -25.90 1.69
C THR A 115 -7.97 -26.77 2.25
N MET A 116 -8.42 -26.56 3.49
CA MET A 116 -9.57 -27.28 4.03
C MET A 116 -10.79 -27.09 3.13
N GLY A 117 -11.17 -28.15 2.42
CA GLY A 117 -12.42 -28.19 1.67
C GLY A 117 -13.64 -28.40 2.58
N PRO A 118 -14.85 -28.47 1.99
CA PRO A 118 -16.12 -28.38 2.76
C PRO A 118 -16.26 -29.41 3.87
N ALA A 119 -15.85 -30.66 3.61
CA ALA A 119 -15.92 -31.75 4.59
C ALA A 119 -15.01 -31.50 5.80
N LEU A 120 -13.78 -31.03 5.57
CA LEU A 120 -12.81 -30.77 6.62
C LEU A 120 -13.18 -29.52 7.43
N ILE A 121 -13.68 -28.46 6.78
CA ILE A 121 -14.21 -27.27 7.46
C ILE A 121 -15.32 -27.68 8.43
N LYS A 122 -16.26 -28.50 7.97
CA LYS A 122 -17.38 -28.96 8.80
C LYS A 122 -16.90 -29.82 9.97
N GLU A 123 -16.02 -30.80 9.71
CA GLU A 123 -15.41 -31.65 10.74
C GLU A 123 -14.70 -30.81 11.81
N PHE A 124 -13.87 -29.86 11.38
CA PHE A 124 -13.15 -28.96 12.27
C PHE A 124 -14.08 -28.09 13.12
N TYR A 125 -15.06 -27.46 12.47
CA TYR A 125 -16.02 -26.59 13.13
C TYR A 125 -16.85 -27.34 14.18
N GLU A 126 -17.36 -28.54 13.85
CA GLU A 126 -18.17 -29.34 14.77
C GLU A 126 -17.35 -29.84 15.98
N ALA A 127 -16.12 -30.32 15.73
CA ALA A 127 -15.22 -30.77 16.80
C ALA A 127 -14.91 -29.64 17.79
N VAL A 128 -14.49 -28.46 17.29
CA VAL A 128 -14.17 -27.31 18.14
C VAL A 128 -15.42 -26.81 18.86
N LYS A 129 -16.54 -26.64 18.16
CA LYS A 129 -17.82 -26.19 18.75
C LYS A 129 -18.27 -27.10 19.88
N GLY A 130 -18.08 -28.42 19.76
CA GLY A 130 -18.41 -29.40 20.81
C GLY A 130 -17.62 -29.19 22.12
N LYS A 131 -16.46 -28.54 22.03
CA LYS A 131 -15.56 -28.26 23.16
C LYS A 131 -15.54 -26.79 23.58
N LEU A 132 -16.36 -25.92 23.00
CA LEU A 132 -16.52 -24.54 23.50
C LEU A 132 -17.59 -24.46 24.60
N ASP A 133 -17.52 -23.40 25.41
CA ASP A 133 -18.62 -23.04 26.29
C ASP A 133 -19.91 -22.81 25.50
N ARG A 134 -21.05 -23.29 26.02
CA ARG A 134 -22.36 -23.18 25.34
C ARG A 134 -22.79 -21.73 25.12
N SER A 135 -22.24 -20.80 25.89
CA SER A 135 -22.48 -19.37 25.72
C SER A 135 -21.73 -18.76 24.53
N PHE A 136 -20.71 -19.44 23.99
CA PHE A 136 -19.89 -18.94 22.89
C PHE A 136 -20.65 -19.11 21.57
N ARG A 137 -20.91 -17.99 20.89
CA ARG A 137 -21.48 -17.99 19.55
C ARG A 137 -20.33 -18.10 18.54
N LEU A 138 -20.08 -19.32 18.05
CA LEU A 138 -19.00 -19.59 17.12
C LEU A 138 -19.46 -19.43 15.67
N TYR A 139 -18.68 -18.69 14.90
CA TYR A 139 -18.74 -18.60 13.44
C TYR A 139 -17.44 -19.15 12.86
N PHE A 140 -17.47 -19.73 11.67
CA PHE A 140 -16.27 -19.97 10.89
C PHE A 140 -15.91 -18.68 10.14
N LYS A 141 -14.64 -18.31 10.13
CA LYS A 141 -14.14 -17.18 9.34
C LYS A 141 -13.21 -17.73 8.26
N PRO A 142 -13.67 -17.79 7.00
CA PRO A 142 -12.79 -18.12 5.88
C PRO A 142 -11.57 -17.21 5.86
N ASN A 143 -10.41 -17.78 5.56
CA ASN A 143 -9.14 -17.05 5.51
C ASN A 143 -8.47 -17.04 4.15
N ASN A 144 -9.12 -17.60 3.12
CA ASN A 144 -8.78 -17.45 1.73
C ASN A 144 -10.02 -17.56 0.84
N HIS A 145 -9.88 -17.15 -0.42
CA HIS A 145 -10.98 -17.15 -1.40
C HIS A 145 -11.63 -18.53 -1.59
N GLN A 146 -10.84 -19.61 -1.61
CA GLN A 146 -11.35 -20.98 -1.74
C GLN A 146 -12.28 -21.35 -0.58
N GLN A 147 -11.91 -21.02 0.66
CA GLN A 147 -12.73 -21.31 1.83
C GLN A 147 -14.02 -20.48 1.89
N GLU A 148 -14.07 -19.32 1.23
CA GLU A 148 -15.31 -18.54 1.15
C GLU A 148 -16.39 -19.29 0.35
N GLU A 149 -15.98 -20.04 -0.68
CA GLU A 149 -16.85 -20.93 -1.45
C GLU A 149 -17.13 -22.24 -0.69
N ASP A 150 -16.10 -22.83 -0.07
CA ASP A 150 -16.18 -24.16 0.53
C ASP A 150 -16.86 -24.22 1.90
N ALA A 151 -17.02 -23.10 2.59
CA ALA A 151 -17.61 -23.05 3.93
C ALA A 151 -19.15 -23.23 3.96
N GLU A 152 -19.76 -23.72 2.88
CA GLU A 152 -21.19 -24.00 2.81
C GLU A 152 -21.59 -25.04 3.89
N GLY A 153 -22.56 -24.68 4.75
CA GLY A 153 -23.08 -25.57 5.78
C GLY A 153 -22.57 -25.32 7.21
N VAL A 154 -21.68 -24.35 7.42
CA VAL A 154 -21.34 -23.81 8.75
C VAL A 154 -21.73 -22.32 8.85
N PRO A 155 -22.05 -21.78 10.04
CA PRO A 155 -22.29 -20.35 10.20
C PRO A 155 -21.02 -19.56 9.92
N ILE A 156 -21.03 -18.70 8.90
CA ILE A 156 -19.85 -17.93 8.48
C ILE A 156 -19.89 -16.47 8.94
N VAL A 157 -18.72 -15.86 9.06
CA VAL A 157 -18.50 -14.41 9.07
C VAL A 157 -17.27 -14.11 8.23
N THR A 158 -17.35 -13.16 7.30
CA THR A 158 -16.23 -12.81 6.41
C THR A 158 -15.28 -11.81 7.06
N ALA A 159 -14.04 -11.72 6.57
CA ALA A 159 -13.11 -10.69 7.00
C ALA A 159 -13.65 -9.27 6.71
N SER A 160 -14.28 -9.07 5.55
CA SER A 160 -14.94 -7.80 5.19
C SER A 160 -16.00 -7.37 6.20
N ALA A 161 -16.87 -8.29 6.63
CA ALA A 161 -17.91 -8.02 7.62
C ALA A 161 -17.34 -7.70 9.00
N LEU A 162 -16.15 -8.20 9.34
CA LEU A 162 -15.44 -7.81 10.57
C LEU A 162 -14.76 -6.44 10.42
N PHE A 163 -14.21 -6.14 9.24
CA PHE A 163 -13.53 -4.87 8.96
C PHE A 163 -14.50 -3.67 8.96
N GLU A 164 -15.66 -3.79 8.31
CA GLU A 164 -16.74 -2.77 8.34
C GLU A 164 -17.19 -2.43 9.77
N GLN A 165 -16.90 -3.31 10.71
CA GLN A 165 -17.26 -3.18 12.11
C GLN A 165 -16.11 -2.68 12.99
N ALA A 166 -14.91 -2.49 12.44
CA ALA A 166 -13.73 -2.06 13.18
C ALA A 166 -13.83 -0.57 13.53
N GLU A 167 -13.83 -0.25 14.82
CA GLU A 167 -13.88 1.15 15.29
C GLU A 167 -12.52 1.86 15.21
N TYR A 168 -11.43 1.10 15.04
CA TYR A 168 -10.06 1.61 15.06
C TYR A 168 -9.20 0.89 14.02
N LEU A 169 -8.45 1.66 13.23
CA LEU A 169 -7.42 1.14 12.31
C LEU A 169 -6.15 1.98 12.45
N PRO A 170 -5.06 1.42 13.00
CA PRO A 170 -3.76 2.09 13.01
C PRO A 170 -3.18 2.13 11.59
N LEU A 171 -3.08 3.32 11.00
CA LEU A 171 -2.56 3.48 9.64
C LEU A 171 -1.05 3.79 9.65
N ASN A 172 -0.64 4.72 10.52
CA ASN A 172 0.75 5.04 10.80
C ASN A 172 0.95 5.16 12.31
N PRO A 173 1.45 4.12 13.00
CA PRO A 173 1.72 4.16 14.43
C PRO A 173 2.75 5.22 14.80
N GLY A 174 2.57 5.85 15.97
CA GLY A 174 3.47 6.90 16.41
C GLY A 174 2.91 7.72 17.56
N LEU A 175 3.72 8.69 18.00
CA LEU A 175 3.40 9.60 19.08
C LEU A 175 3.61 11.05 18.60
N ALA A 176 2.67 11.93 18.90
CA ALA A 176 2.79 13.36 18.66
C ALA A 176 2.20 14.17 19.83
N GLU A 177 2.73 15.38 20.04
CA GLU A 177 2.11 16.40 20.89
C GLU A 177 1.64 17.54 20.00
N GLY A 178 0.39 17.96 20.16
CA GLY A 178 -0.20 18.94 19.26
C GLY A 178 -1.56 19.45 19.71
N ARG A 179 -2.07 20.47 19.01
CA ARG A 179 -3.38 21.06 19.27
C ARG A 179 -4.43 20.41 18.37
N ILE A 180 -5.50 19.89 18.94
CA ILE A 180 -6.60 19.31 18.16
C ILE A 180 -7.34 20.40 17.40
N ARG A 181 -7.64 20.12 16.13
CA ARG A 181 -8.51 20.92 15.28
C ARG A 181 -9.53 20.00 14.60
N ALA A 182 -10.75 19.98 15.13
CA ALA A 182 -11.83 19.18 14.57
C ALA A 182 -12.62 19.97 13.52
N PHE A 183 -12.93 19.32 12.39
CA PHE A 183 -13.79 19.89 11.36
C PHE A 183 -14.83 18.85 10.93
N GLU A 184 -16.10 19.22 11.01
CA GLU A 184 -17.22 18.34 10.63
C GLU A 184 -17.33 18.22 9.11
N THR A 185 -16.94 19.28 8.39
CA THR A 185 -17.06 19.33 6.93
C THR A 185 -15.79 19.86 6.27
N GLU A 186 -15.54 19.44 5.03
CA GLU A 186 -14.45 19.99 4.22
C GLU A 186 -14.59 21.50 4.04
N ALA A 187 -15.81 22.02 3.84
CA ALA A 187 -16.05 23.45 3.69
C ALA A 187 -15.63 24.25 4.95
N GLU A 188 -15.77 23.66 6.13
CA GLU A 188 -15.29 24.24 7.39
C GLU A 188 -13.77 24.25 7.48
N PHE A 189 -13.12 23.12 7.17
CA PHE A 189 -11.67 23.02 7.06
C PHE A 189 -11.12 24.06 6.08
N ARG A 190 -11.70 24.19 4.88
CA ARG A 190 -11.26 25.13 3.83
C ARG A 190 -11.28 26.58 4.33
N ARG A 191 -12.28 26.97 5.12
CA ARG A 191 -12.38 28.33 5.70
C ARG A 191 -11.32 28.62 6.77
N HIS A 192 -10.86 27.59 7.48
CA HIS A 192 -9.91 27.73 8.59
C HIS A 192 -8.51 27.24 8.25
N ARG A 193 -8.28 26.78 7.02
CA ARG A 193 -7.01 26.19 6.60
C ARG A 193 -5.82 27.09 6.87
N ASP A 194 -5.95 28.39 6.59
CA ASP A 194 -4.86 29.35 6.77
C ASP A 194 -4.58 29.69 8.25
N SER A 195 -5.43 29.21 9.17
CA SER A 195 -5.23 29.28 10.62
C SER A 195 -4.58 28.03 11.22
N LEU A 196 -4.31 27.02 10.37
CA LEU A 196 -3.65 25.79 10.82
C LEU A 196 -2.17 26.04 11.00
N GLU A 197 -1.64 25.47 12.07
CA GLU A 197 -0.23 25.52 12.41
C GLU A 197 0.37 24.12 12.29
N TRP A 198 1.69 24.05 12.09
CA TRP A 198 2.42 22.79 11.91
C TRP A 198 2.25 21.80 13.07
N TYR A 199 1.89 22.29 14.26
CA TYR A 199 1.65 21.49 15.46
C TYR A 199 0.21 21.00 15.61
N ASP A 200 -0.70 21.39 14.70
CA ASP A 200 -2.09 20.98 14.79
C ASP A 200 -2.25 19.49 14.45
N ILE A 201 -3.24 18.85 15.08
CA ILE A 201 -3.69 17.48 14.83
C ILE A 201 -5.11 17.59 14.29
N ILE A 202 -5.31 17.25 13.02
CA ILE A 202 -6.61 17.42 12.37
C ILE A 202 -7.50 16.21 12.60
N VAL A 203 -8.78 16.47 12.83
CA VAL A 203 -9.80 15.44 12.99
C VAL A 203 -10.96 15.73 12.07
N MET A 204 -11.22 14.81 11.14
CA MET A 204 -12.25 14.97 10.11
C MET A 204 -12.82 13.61 9.73
N HIS A 205 -14.04 13.58 9.17
CA HIS A 205 -14.58 12.36 8.57
C HIS A 205 -13.66 11.77 7.50
N ARG A 206 -13.26 12.61 6.55
CA ARG A 206 -12.26 12.29 5.54
C ARG A 206 -11.38 13.52 5.36
N VAL A 207 -10.07 13.30 5.47
CA VAL A 207 -9.10 14.36 5.29
C VAL A 207 -8.85 14.59 3.78
N PRO A 208 -8.86 15.84 3.29
CA PRO A 208 -8.54 16.15 1.89
C PRO A 208 -7.07 15.86 1.55
N ASP A 209 -6.77 15.57 0.28
CA ASP A 209 -5.41 15.25 -0.17
C ASP A 209 -4.42 16.42 -0.01
N ASP A 210 -4.91 17.65 0.00
CA ASP A 210 -4.11 18.86 -0.03
C ASP A 210 -3.89 19.49 1.34
N ILE A 211 -3.82 18.69 2.41
CA ILE A 211 -3.47 19.19 3.75
C ILE A 211 -2.07 19.81 3.83
N PRO A 212 -1.88 20.83 4.70
CA PRO A 212 -0.55 21.26 5.10
C PRO A 212 0.16 20.16 5.92
N ARG A 213 1.46 20.31 6.15
CA ARG A 213 2.19 19.45 7.08
C ARG A 213 1.79 19.76 8.52
N LEU A 214 1.35 18.72 9.23
CA LEU A 214 0.70 18.78 10.54
C LEU A 214 1.38 17.78 11.49
N SER A 215 1.06 17.82 12.79
CA SER A 215 1.62 16.88 13.78
C SER A 215 0.90 15.53 13.81
N GLY A 216 -0.32 15.44 13.28
CA GLY A 216 -1.06 14.19 13.26
C GLY A 216 -2.39 14.28 12.53
N ILE A 217 -2.92 13.11 12.17
CA ILE A 217 -4.18 12.97 11.45
C ILE A 217 -5.08 11.94 12.14
N ILE A 218 -6.37 12.22 12.24
CA ILE A 218 -7.38 11.26 12.69
C ILE A 218 -8.58 11.30 11.73
N ASN A 219 -8.86 10.17 11.09
CA ASN A 219 -10.03 9.99 10.23
C ASN A 219 -11.19 9.41 11.04
N ALA A 220 -12.37 10.05 10.98
CA ALA A 220 -13.59 9.56 11.64
C ALA A 220 -14.41 8.57 10.79
N SER A 221 -13.99 8.34 9.55
CA SER A 221 -14.54 7.34 8.62
C SER A 221 -13.43 6.42 8.11
N HIS A 222 -13.80 5.22 7.64
CA HIS A 222 -12.85 4.29 7.03
C HIS A 222 -12.14 4.92 5.83
N THR A 223 -10.85 4.61 5.70
CA THR A 223 -10.01 4.96 4.55
C THR A 223 -9.07 3.80 4.24
N THR A 224 -8.49 3.80 3.04
CA THR A 224 -7.51 2.80 2.60
C THR A 224 -6.10 3.20 3.07
N PRO A 225 -5.27 2.22 3.52
CA PRO A 225 -3.85 2.44 3.80
C PRO A 225 -3.03 3.00 2.62
N LEU A 226 -3.53 2.89 1.38
CA LEU A 226 -2.88 3.43 0.18
C LEU A 226 -3.45 4.77 -0.31
N SER A 227 -4.36 5.40 0.45
CA SER A 227 -4.82 6.76 0.13
C SER A 227 -3.65 7.76 0.09
N HIS A 228 -3.73 8.77 -0.77
CA HIS A 228 -2.73 9.84 -0.84
C HIS A 228 -2.41 10.46 0.54
N THR A 229 -3.44 10.73 1.34
CA THR A 229 -3.27 11.28 2.70
C THR A 229 -2.46 10.36 3.61
N ASN A 230 -2.67 9.04 3.53
CA ASN A 230 -1.87 8.11 4.33
C ASN A 230 -0.43 7.97 3.80
N VAL A 231 -0.24 7.94 2.49
CA VAL A 231 1.10 7.92 1.88
C VAL A 231 1.89 9.17 2.26
N LEU A 232 1.24 10.35 2.27
CA LEU A 232 1.82 11.59 2.76
C LEU A 232 2.13 11.52 4.26
N ALA A 233 1.21 11.01 5.09
CA ALA A 233 1.41 10.88 6.53
C ALA A 233 2.60 9.96 6.87
N SER A 234 2.73 8.83 6.15
CA SER A 234 3.88 7.92 6.25
C SER A 234 5.17 8.64 5.85
N GLY A 235 5.17 9.31 4.70
CA GLY A 235 6.35 10.06 4.22
C GLY A 235 6.77 11.20 5.15
N TRP A 236 5.84 11.83 5.86
CA TRP A 236 6.14 12.83 6.89
C TRP A 236 6.41 12.24 8.27
N GLN A 237 6.27 10.92 8.44
CA GLN A 237 6.44 10.21 9.71
C GLN A 237 5.54 10.76 10.82
N ILE A 238 4.28 11.08 10.50
CA ILE A 238 3.30 11.59 11.46
C ILE A 238 2.25 10.54 11.82
N PRO A 239 1.82 10.44 13.09
CA PRO A 239 0.82 9.46 13.48
C PRO A 239 -0.52 9.67 12.76
N ASN A 240 -1.09 8.59 12.25
CA ASN A 240 -2.36 8.57 11.53
C ASN A 240 -3.18 7.32 11.86
N ALA A 241 -4.49 7.49 12.04
CA ALA A 241 -5.41 6.39 12.30
C ALA A 241 -6.83 6.69 11.80
N VAL A 242 -7.62 5.63 11.63
CA VAL A 242 -9.09 5.71 11.65
C VAL A 242 -9.56 5.49 13.08
N GLN A 243 -10.44 6.36 13.57
CA GLN A 243 -11.16 6.18 14.83
C GLN A 243 -12.63 6.57 14.64
N ILE A 244 -13.51 5.59 14.52
CA ILE A 244 -14.95 5.81 14.40
C ILE A 244 -15.48 6.43 15.70
N GLY A 245 -16.34 7.45 15.57
CA GLY A 245 -16.93 8.19 16.68
C GLY A 245 -15.98 9.20 17.36
N VAL A 246 -14.82 9.49 16.76
CA VAL A 246 -13.86 10.44 17.36
C VAL A 246 -14.37 11.88 17.41
N LEU A 247 -15.15 12.33 16.42
CA LEU A 247 -15.72 13.69 16.41
C LEU A 247 -16.67 13.89 17.59
N ASP A 248 -17.58 12.94 17.82
CA ASP A 248 -18.46 12.92 19.00
C ASP A 248 -17.65 12.91 20.30
N ARG A 249 -16.56 12.13 20.36
CA ARG A 249 -15.66 12.08 21.51
C ARG A 249 -15.03 13.44 21.79
N ILE A 250 -14.48 14.10 20.76
CA ILE A 250 -13.84 15.42 20.89
C ILE A 250 -14.84 16.46 21.37
N ALA A 251 -16.04 16.49 20.78
CA ALA A 251 -17.10 17.40 21.18
C ALA A 251 -17.52 17.18 22.63
N LYS A 252 -17.67 15.90 23.05
CA LYS A 252 -18.09 15.54 24.41
C LYS A 252 -17.02 15.83 25.47
N GLU A 253 -15.76 15.54 25.16
CA GLU A 253 -14.62 15.74 26.07
C GLU A 253 -14.10 17.18 26.05
N GLY A 254 -14.59 18.03 25.14
CA GLY A 254 -14.15 19.43 25.00
C GLY A 254 -12.70 19.53 24.55
N LEU A 255 -12.28 18.64 23.64
CA LEU A 255 -10.89 18.54 23.20
C LEU A 255 -10.56 19.42 21.98
N ASP A 256 -11.55 20.04 21.34
CA ASP A 256 -11.26 20.95 20.23
C ASP A 256 -10.47 22.17 20.72
N GLU A 257 -9.44 22.55 19.97
CA GLU A 257 -8.40 23.51 20.36
C GLU A 257 -7.55 23.14 21.60
N ALA A 258 -7.79 21.99 22.24
CA ALA A 258 -7.00 21.53 23.36
C ALA A 258 -5.65 20.94 22.90
N TRP A 259 -4.63 21.10 23.74
CA TRP A 259 -3.35 20.43 23.54
C TRP A 259 -3.41 19.01 24.09
N VAL A 260 -2.93 18.06 23.29
CA VAL A 260 -2.95 16.64 23.63
C VAL A 260 -1.63 15.97 23.28
N ARG A 261 -1.34 14.90 24.02
CA ARG A 261 -0.47 13.82 23.56
C ARG A 261 -1.34 12.80 22.82
N TYR A 262 -1.07 12.65 21.53
CA TYR A 262 -1.74 11.73 20.61
C TYR A 262 -0.88 10.51 20.35
N GLU A 263 -1.40 9.33 20.60
CA GLU A 263 -0.73 8.05 20.35
C GLU A 263 -1.59 7.14 19.47
N VAL A 264 -0.94 6.57 18.45
CA VAL A 264 -1.47 5.49 17.61
C VAL A 264 -0.66 4.23 17.88
N ASP A 265 -1.27 3.26 18.57
CA ASP A 265 -0.68 1.95 18.86
C ASP A 265 -1.22 0.90 17.90
N SER A 266 -0.33 0.13 17.26
CA SER A 266 -0.69 -0.99 16.38
C SER A 266 -1.37 -2.15 17.11
N LYS A 267 -1.16 -2.26 18.44
CA LYS A 267 -1.75 -3.31 19.29
C LYS A 267 -2.93 -2.82 20.13
N GLY A 268 -3.23 -1.52 20.05
CA GLY A 268 -4.29 -0.86 20.80
C GLY A 268 -5.69 -1.19 20.26
N ALA A 269 -6.70 -0.84 21.07
CA ALA A 269 -8.12 -0.93 20.67
C ALA A 269 -8.71 0.42 20.21
N GLY A 270 -7.87 1.46 20.13
CA GLY A 270 -8.25 2.83 19.83
C GLY A 270 -7.07 3.78 20.00
N ILE A 271 -7.24 5.02 19.55
CA ILE A 271 -6.26 6.10 19.76
C ILE A 271 -6.24 6.55 21.23
N SER A 272 -5.06 6.97 21.71
CA SER A 272 -4.91 7.68 22.98
C SER A 272 -4.88 9.19 22.74
N LEU A 273 -5.64 9.94 23.55
CA LEU A 273 -5.63 11.40 23.59
C LEU A 273 -5.55 11.80 25.07
N GLU A 274 -4.37 12.20 25.52
CA GLU A 274 -4.10 12.68 26.88
C GLU A 274 -3.96 14.20 26.84
N SER A 275 -4.84 14.94 27.54
CA SER A 275 -4.73 16.41 27.60
C SER A 275 -3.43 16.84 28.29
N ILE A 276 -2.74 17.80 27.69
CA ILE A 276 -1.51 18.40 28.22
C ILE A 276 -1.64 19.94 28.25
N PRO A 277 -0.89 20.64 29.10
CA PRO A 277 -0.79 22.09 29.02
C PRO A 277 -0.19 22.52 27.68
N GLN A 278 -0.58 23.70 27.18
CA GLN A 278 0.07 24.30 26.02
C GLN A 278 1.57 24.49 26.32
N PRO A 279 2.48 23.94 25.49
CA PRO A 279 3.90 24.12 25.66
C PRO A 279 4.29 25.58 25.35
N GLU A 280 5.20 26.16 26.15
CA GLU A 280 5.75 27.50 25.88
C GLU A 280 6.49 27.57 24.55
N GLN A 281 7.17 26.47 24.19
CA GLN A 281 7.85 26.29 22.90
C GLN A 281 7.59 24.88 22.39
N PRO A 282 6.56 24.68 21.54
CA PRO A 282 6.31 23.37 20.96
C PRO A 282 7.53 22.93 20.14
N ARG A 283 7.97 21.68 20.38
CA ARG A 283 9.12 21.11 19.69
C ARG A 283 8.72 20.76 18.27
N LYS A 284 9.44 21.32 17.29
CA LYS A 284 9.23 20.97 15.89
C LYS A 284 9.52 19.48 15.64
N PRO A 285 8.67 18.78 14.88
CA PRO A 285 8.89 17.39 14.52
C PRO A 285 10.13 17.25 13.61
N SER A 286 10.66 16.02 13.53
CA SER A 286 11.86 15.70 12.74
C SER A 286 11.73 16.15 11.28
N TRP A 287 10.56 15.94 10.66
CA TRP A 287 10.30 16.33 9.29
C TRP A 287 10.41 17.84 9.05
N ALA A 288 10.16 18.67 10.06
CA ALA A 288 10.26 20.13 9.93
C ALA A 288 11.72 20.63 9.90
N LEU A 289 12.66 19.78 10.34
CA LEU A 289 14.10 20.04 10.33
C LEU A 289 14.79 19.42 9.12
N HIS A 290 14.14 18.44 8.47
CA HIS A 290 14.72 17.73 7.34
C HIS A 290 14.76 18.61 6.08
N ARG A 291 15.87 18.51 5.33
CA ARG A 291 16.07 19.18 4.06
C ARG A 291 16.40 18.13 3.01
N VAL A 292 15.56 18.05 1.98
CA VAL A 292 15.74 17.08 0.91
C VAL A 292 16.83 17.59 -0.02
N ARG A 293 17.83 16.74 -0.27
CA ARG A 293 18.88 17.04 -1.22
C ARG A 293 18.49 16.53 -2.60
N LEU A 294 18.25 17.46 -3.53
CA LEU A 294 18.13 17.10 -4.94
C LEU A 294 19.51 16.84 -5.53
N GLU A 295 19.58 15.78 -6.32
CA GLU A 295 20.67 15.58 -7.26
C GLU A 295 20.53 16.59 -8.41
N ALA A 296 21.66 17.05 -8.97
CA ALA A 296 21.64 18.08 -10.00
C ALA A 296 20.95 17.56 -11.28
N PRO A 297 19.91 18.23 -11.80
CA PRO A 297 19.27 17.84 -13.04
C PRO A 297 20.16 18.18 -14.24
N ASP A 298 20.09 17.35 -15.30
CA ASP A 298 20.66 17.66 -16.60
C ASP A 298 19.57 18.25 -17.48
N VAL A 299 19.73 19.55 -17.75
CA VAL A 299 18.73 20.39 -18.42
C VAL A 299 19.22 20.91 -19.75
N ASP A 300 20.41 20.49 -20.21
CA ASP A 300 21.05 21.09 -21.37
C ASP A 300 20.35 20.74 -22.68
N THR A 301 20.66 19.57 -23.24
CA THR A 301 19.99 19.06 -24.43
C THR A 301 19.82 17.56 -24.32
N ALA A 302 18.58 17.13 -24.10
CA ALA A 302 18.18 15.74 -24.24
C ALA A 302 17.15 15.60 -25.37
N ALA A 303 17.13 14.44 -26.02
CA ALA A 303 16.18 14.12 -27.08
C ALA A 303 14.82 13.73 -26.49
N ILE A 304 13.77 13.78 -27.32
CA ILE A 304 12.53 13.04 -27.03
C ILE A 304 12.80 11.60 -27.45
N VAL A 305 12.55 10.65 -26.55
CA VAL A 305 12.88 9.23 -26.75
C VAL A 305 11.68 8.34 -26.46
N ASP A 306 11.69 7.13 -27.02
CA ASP A 306 10.79 6.05 -26.61
C ASP A 306 11.08 5.68 -25.15
N LEU A 307 10.04 5.39 -24.35
CA LEU A 307 10.22 4.95 -22.97
C LEU A 307 11.18 3.75 -22.87
N ARG A 308 11.18 2.85 -23.86
CA ARG A 308 12.07 1.68 -23.93
C ARG A 308 13.57 2.01 -23.95
N GLU A 309 13.92 3.22 -24.35
CA GLU A 309 15.32 3.66 -24.40
C GLU A 309 15.85 4.13 -23.05
N LEU A 310 14.96 4.41 -22.09
CA LEU A 310 15.35 4.93 -20.78
C LEU A 310 15.82 3.84 -19.81
N ARG A 311 16.63 4.25 -18.85
CA ARG A 311 17.13 3.50 -17.68
C ARG A 311 16.96 4.32 -16.41
N LEU A 312 17.17 3.71 -15.24
CA LEU A 312 17.10 4.42 -13.94
C LEU A 312 17.99 5.67 -13.83
N SER A 313 19.12 5.71 -14.56
CA SER A 313 20.03 6.87 -14.58
C SER A 313 19.49 8.04 -15.39
N ASP A 314 18.46 7.85 -16.22
CA ASP A 314 17.83 8.91 -17.00
C ASP A 314 16.90 9.81 -16.17
N ARG A 315 16.67 9.49 -14.90
CA ARG A 315 15.84 10.29 -13.98
C ARG A 315 16.27 11.76 -13.90
N PHE A 316 17.55 12.05 -14.13
CA PHE A 316 18.11 13.41 -14.13
C PHE A 316 17.70 14.26 -15.33
N ARG A 317 17.20 13.63 -16.39
CA ARG A 317 16.81 14.27 -17.65
C ARG A 317 15.30 14.22 -17.90
N TYR A 318 14.64 13.16 -17.44
CA TYR A 318 13.22 12.88 -17.72
C TYR A 318 12.35 12.70 -16.47
N GLY A 319 12.94 12.72 -15.28
CA GLY A 319 12.26 12.48 -14.00
C GLY A 319 12.10 11.01 -13.64
N THR A 320 11.73 10.76 -12.39
CA THR A 320 11.77 9.43 -11.77
C THR A 320 10.77 8.46 -12.39
N LYS A 321 9.54 8.91 -12.69
CA LYS A 321 8.48 8.06 -13.26
C LYS A 321 8.85 7.53 -14.65
N ALA A 322 9.37 8.40 -15.51
CA ALA A 322 9.78 8.03 -16.85
C ALA A 322 10.95 7.03 -16.82
N ALA A 323 11.93 7.27 -15.95
CA ALA A 323 13.08 6.39 -15.76
C ALA A 323 12.68 4.99 -15.24
N ASN A 324 11.74 4.91 -14.29
CA ASN A 324 11.25 3.64 -13.77
C ASN A 324 10.48 2.84 -14.81
N LEU A 325 9.65 3.48 -15.63
CA LEU A 325 8.95 2.81 -16.73
C LEU A 325 9.92 2.31 -17.82
N GLY A 326 10.96 3.09 -18.13
CA GLY A 326 11.99 2.65 -19.05
C GLY A 326 12.81 1.47 -18.53
N GLU A 327 13.18 1.50 -17.24
CA GLU A 327 13.84 0.37 -16.61
C GLU A 327 12.95 -0.88 -16.62
N LEU A 328 11.64 -0.73 -16.42
CA LEU A 328 10.69 -1.85 -16.52
C LEU A 328 10.66 -2.43 -17.94
N HIS A 329 10.65 -1.60 -18.98
CA HIS A 329 10.80 -2.07 -20.36
C HIS A 329 12.12 -2.83 -20.55
N HIS A 330 13.23 -2.28 -20.06
CA HIS A 330 14.53 -2.93 -20.16
C HIS A 330 14.54 -4.30 -19.49
N LEU A 331 14.01 -4.41 -18.27
CA LEU A 331 13.85 -5.66 -17.53
C LEU A 331 13.05 -6.69 -18.32
N LEU A 332 11.91 -6.29 -18.89
CA LEU A 332 11.05 -7.20 -19.65
C LEU A 332 11.71 -7.67 -20.95
N GLU A 333 12.42 -6.80 -21.66
CA GLU A 333 13.04 -7.15 -22.94
C GLU A 333 14.36 -7.90 -22.77
N HIS A 334 15.21 -7.47 -21.84
CA HIS A 334 16.60 -7.92 -21.72
C HIS A 334 16.88 -8.77 -20.48
N GLY A 335 15.93 -8.84 -19.55
CA GLY A 335 16.06 -9.58 -18.31
C GLY A 335 16.84 -8.84 -17.22
N SER A 336 17.05 -9.53 -16.10
CA SER A 336 17.78 -9.00 -14.94
C SER A 336 18.40 -10.15 -14.16
N ASN A 337 19.66 -10.01 -13.80
CA ASN A 337 20.34 -10.95 -12.89
C ASN A 337 19.88 -10.82 -11.43
N ARG A 338 19.03 -9.82 -11.12
CA ARG A 338 18.48 -9.55 -9.79
C ARG A 338 17.06 -10.10 -9.61
N VAL A 339 16.44 -10.67 -10.65
CA VAL A 339 15.00 -10.99 -10.65
C VAL A 339 14.58 -11.97 -9.55
N LEU A 340 15.49 -12.84 -9.10
CA LEU A 340 15.23 -13.80 -8.02
C LEU A 340 15.61 -13.27 -6.63
N GLY A 341 16.10 -12.04 -6.51
CA GLY A 341 16.76 -11.51 -5.30
C GLY A 341 15.96 -11.67 -4.00
N PHE A 342 14.67 -11.34 -4.01
CA PHE A 342 13.80 -11.51 -2.84
C PHE A 342 13.73 -12.96 -2.37
N TYR A 343 13.68 -13.90 -3.32
CA TYR A 343 13.55 -15.34 -3.06
C TYR A 343 14.89 -16.00 -2.72
N GLN A 344 16.03 -15.41 -3.10
CA GLN A 344 17.37 -15.96 -2.81
C GLN A 344 17.83 -15.74 -1.38
N LEU A 345 17.29 -14.73 -0.70
CA LEU A 345 17.72 -14.38 0.64
C LEU A 345 17.02 -15.22 1.73
N PRO A 346 17.64 -15.34 2.92
CA PRO A 346 17.00 -15.96 4.07
C PRO A 346 15.67 -15.29 4.41
N ARG A 347 14.65 -16.13 4.58
CA ARG A 347 13.30 -15.75 4.96
C ARG A 347 12.84 -16.76 6.02
N PRO A 348 13.18 -16.52 7.30
CA PRO A 348 12.93 -17.46 8.37
C PRO A 348 11.49 -17.98 8.34
N PRO A 349 11.29 -19.29 8.55
CA PRO A 349 12.30 -20.28 8.95
C PRO A 349 13.17 -20.84 7.80
N ARG A 350 12.93 -20.43 6.54
CA ARG A 350 13.60 -21.01 5.37
C ARG A 350 14.94 -20.31 5.06
N PRO A 351 15.96 -21.06 4.59
CA PRO A 351 17.23 -20.48 4.15
C PRO A 351 17.08 -19.63 2.88
N ASN A 352 16.09 -19.94 2.03
CA ASN A 352 15.65 -19.17 0.87
C ASN A 352 14.25 -19.67 0.43
N LEU A 353 13.65 -19.02 -0.56
CA LEU A 353 12.32 -19.31 -1.09
C LEU A 353 12.36 -19.77 -2.56
N LEU A 354 13.52 -20.21 -3.07
CA LEU A 354 13.67 -20.57 -4.49
C LEU A 354 12.80 -21.76 -4.87
N ARG A 355 12.73 -22.78 -4.01
CA ARG A 355 11.89 -23.96 -4.24
C ARG A 355 10.42 -23.60 -4.35
N HIS A 356 9.92 -22.77 -3.43
CA HIS A 356 8.54 -22.26 -3.47
C HIS A 356 8.22 -21.55 -4.78
N LEU A 357 9.12 -20.67 -5.23
CA LEU A 357 8.97 -20.00 -6.53
C LEU A 357 9.03 -21.00 -7.69
N SER A 358 9.91 -21.99 -7.62
CA SER A 358 10.05 -23.06 -8.61
C SER A 358 8.75 -23.85 -8.78
N ASP A 359 8.14 -24.25 -7.66
CA ASP A 359 6.87 -24.98 -7.63
C ASP A 359 5.73 -24.13 -8.22
N PHE A 360 5.67 -22.84 -7.86
CA PHE A 360 4.69 -21.90 -8.42
C PHE A 360 4.85 -21.73 -9.94
N LEU A 361 6.08 -21.61 -10.43
CA LEU A 361 6.38 -21.42 -11.85
C LEU A 361 6.35 -22.73 -12.65
N GLY A 362 6.32 -23.89 -11.99
CA GLY A 362 6.48 -25.19 -12.63
C GLY A 362 7.86 -25.40 -13.25
N ALA A 363 8.91 -24.81 -12.65
CA ALA A 363 10.29 -24.85 -13.14
C ALA A 363 11.17 -25.81 -12.31
N GLY A 364 12.34 -26.20 -12.84
CA GLY A 364 13.37 -26.91 -12.09
C GLY A 364 14.15 -26.03 -11.11
N GLU A 365 14.88 -26.66 -10.18
CA GLU A 365 15.65 -25.98 -9.13
C GLU A 365 16.98 -25.37 -9.63
N GLU A 366 17.34 -25.54 -10.90
CA GLU A 366 18.57 -24.97 -11.46
C GLU A 366 18.45 -23.44 -11.56
N PRO A 367 19.40 -22.65 -11.03
CA PRO A 367 19.23 -21.19 -10.92
C PRO A 367 19.01 -20.44 -12.23
N ARG A 368 19.59 -20.89 -13.35
CA ARG A 368 19.41 -20.26 -14.66
C ARG A 368 18.04 -20.60 -15.22
N GLU A 369 17.64 -21.87 -15.14
CA GLU A 369 16.30 -22.32 -15.53
C GLU A 369 15.22 -21.55 -14.77
N LEU A 370 15.35 -21.43 -13.44
CA LEU A 370 14.40 -20.68 -12.63
C LEU A 370 14.41 -19.17 -12.94
N THR A 371 15.57 -18.61 -13.29
CA THR A 371 15.68 -17.20 -13.74
C THR A 371 14.94 -17.00 -15.06
N GLU A 372 15.12 -17.90 -16.02
CA GLU A 372 14.44 -17.85 -17.32
C GLU A 372 12.93 -18.00 -17.14
N ALA A 373 12.47 -18.97 -16.35
CA ALA A 373 11.06 -19.16 -16.04
C ALA A 373 10.43 -17.92 -15.37
N ALA A 374 11.13 -17.27 -14.44
CA ALA A 374 10.65 -16.05 -13.80
C ALA A 374 10.54 -14.87 -14.78
N LEU A 375 11.48 -14.75 -15.72
CA LEU A 375 11.43 -13.71 -16.76
C LEU A 375 10.34 -13.99 -17.81
N GLU A 376 10.14 -15.25 -18.20
CA GLU A 376 9.03 -15.65 -19.08
C GLU A 376 7.68 -15.38 -18.42
N PHE A 377 7.54 -15.70 -17.14
CA PHE A 377 6.35 -15.38 -16.35
C PHE A 377 6.07 -13.87 -16.33
N LEU A 378 7.09 -13.04 -16.06
CA LEU A 378 6.93 -11.58 -16.10
C LEU A 378 6.52 -11.08 -17.48
N ARG A 379 7.16 -11.55 -18.55
CA ARG A 379 6.84 -11.14 -19.94
C ARG A 379 5.45 -11.58 -20.38
N GLY A 380 4.99 -12.74 -19.92
CA GLY A 380 3.67 -13.27 -20.23
C GLY A 380 2.55 -12.53 -19.49
N LEU A 381 2.83 -12.04 -18.28
CA LEU A 381 1.84 -11.39 -17.43
C LEU A 381 1.80 -9.86 -17.60
N VAL A 382 2.97 -9.21 -17.60
CA VAL A 382 3.11 -7.76 -17.48
C VAL A 382 3.33 -7.10 -18.83
N LYS A 383 2.52 -6.08 -19.09
CA LYS A 383 2.68 -5.15 -20.22
C LYS A 383 2.92 -3.73 -19.71
N VAL A 384 3.57 -2.92 -20.52
CA VAL A 384 3.75 -1.49 -20.27
C VAL A 384 3.22 -0.74 -21.50
N PRO A 385 2.29 0.22 -21.35
CA PRO A 385 1.76 0.94 -22.50
C PRO A 385 2.84 1.74 -23.23
N ARG A 386 2.76 1.80 -24.56
CA ARG A 386 3.73 2.54 -25.40
C ARG A 386 3.74 4.01 -25.01
N GLY A 387 4.91 4.63 -25.01
CA GLY A 387 5.00 6.05 -24.71
C GLY A 387 6.34 6.69 -25.06
N LEU A 388 6.33 8.01 -25.00
CA LEU A 388 7.48 8.88 -25.19
C LEU A 388 7.80 9.60 -23.88
N ALA A 389 9.08 9.85 -23.65
CA ALA A 389 9.55 10.71 -22.59
C ALA A 389 10.05 12.04 -23.16
N LEU A 390 9.49 13.14 -22.66
CA LEU A 390 9.88 14.50 -22.96
C LEU A 390 10.80 15.00 -21.83
N PRO A 391 12.02 15.44 -22.15
CA PRO A 391 13.01 15.81 -21.12
C PRO A 391 12.78 17.21 -20.54
N PHE A 392 13.45 17.48 -19.42
CA PHE A 392 13.48 18.77 -18.73
C PHE A 392 13.92 19.93 -19.64
N SER A 393 14.80 19.67 -20.61
CA SER A 393 15.28 20.69 -21.55
C SER A 393 14.16 21.31 -22.37
N LEU A 394 13.08 20.58 -22.69
CA LEU A 394 11.93 21.13 -23.42
C LEU A 394 11.09 22.08 -22.56
N GLN A 395 10.91 21.75 -21.27
CA GLN A 395 10.27 22.67 -20.33
C GLN A 395 11.09 23.96 -20.24
N ARG A 396 12.40 23.85 -20.06
CA ARG A 396 13.31 25.01 -20.00
C ARG A 396 13.21 25.87 -21.26
N GLU A 397 13.34 25.26 -22.44
CA GLU A 397 13.19 25.93 -23.74
C GLU A 397 11.86 26.68 -23.87
N PHE A 398 10.75 26.04 -23.47
CA PHE A 398 9.43 26.67 -23.47
C PHE A 398 9.34 27.87 -22.52
N LEU A 399 9.81 27.72 -21.28
CA LEU A 399 9.77 28.81 -20.29
C LEU A 399 10.65 29.99 -20.72
N GLU A 400 11.80 29.74 -21.35
CA GLU A 400 12.73 30.75 -21.86
C GLU A 400 12.21 31.48 -23.10
N SER A 401 11.29 30.86 -23.85
CA SER A 401 10.67 31.47 -25.03
C SER A 401 9.80 32.70 -24.73
N SER A 402 9.44 32.92 -23.46
CA SER A 402 8.55 34.00 -23.04
C SER A 402 9.21 34.89 -21.97
N PRO A 403 9.59 36.14 -22.32
CA PRO A 403 10.16 37.09 -21.36
C PRO A 403 9.25 37.36 -20.15
N THR A 404 7.93 37.34 -20.34
CA THR A 404 6.95 37.55 -19.27
C THR A 404 6.94 36.40 -18.27
N ILE A 405 7.10 35.15 -18.74
CA ILE A 405 7.25 33.98 -17.86
C ILE A 405 8.53 34.13 -17.05
N GLN A 406 9.67 34.41 -17.70
CA GLN A 406 10.96 34.58 -17.03
C GLN A 406 10.94 35.67 -15.96
N GLN A 407 10.34 36.83 -16.26
CA GLN A 407 10.21 37.92 -15.31
C GLN A 407 9.36 37.51 -14.09
N THR A 408 8.26 36.79 -14.30
CA THR A 408 7.36 36.38 -13.21
C THR A 408 7.98 35.26 -12.38
N LEU A 409 8.75 34.36 -12.99
CA LEU A 409 9.54 33.33 -12.30
C LEU A 409 10.58 33.97 -11.38
N GLY A 410 11.29 35.01 -11.86
CA GLY A 410 12.21 35.78 -11.03
C GLY A 410 11.55 36.46 -9.83
N LYS A 411 10.32 36.99 -10.01
CA LYS A 411 9.52 37.54 -8.89
C LYS A 411 9.13 36.46 -7.88
N LEU A 412 8.67 35.30 -8.35
CA LEU A 412 8.33 34.17 -7.47
C LEU A 412 9.56 33.72 -6.66
N LYS A 413 10.72 33.62 -7.29
CA LYS A 413 11.98 33.29 -6.61
C LYS A 413 12.31 34.26 -5.48
N MET A 414 12.21 35.57 -5.74
CA MET A 414 12.42 36.59 -4.70
C MET A 414 11.37 36.49 -3.59
N ALA A 415 10.10 36.26 -3.93
CA ALA A 415 9.03 36.11 -2.96
C ALA A 415 9.26 34.90 -2.04
N LEU A 416 9.70 33.76 -2.58
CA LEU A 416 10.04 32.57 -1.79
C LEU A 416 11.23 32.79 -0.87
N GLN A 417 12.26 33.52 -1.32
CA GLN A 417 13.43 33.85 -0.50
C GLN A 417 13.09 34.78 0.67
N LEU A 418 12.11 35.66 0.49
CA LEU A 418 11.66 36.64 1.49
C LEU A 418 10.47 36.18 2.33
N ASP A 419 9.98 34.95 2.11
CA ASP A 419 8.77 34.41 2.72
C ASP A 419 7.57 35.38 2.58
N ALA A 420 7.40 35.90 1.35
CA ALA A 420 6.44 36.94 1.05
C ALA A 420 5.01 36.40 0.85
N ARG A 421 3.99 37.22 1.13
CA ARG A 421 2.57 36.82 1.00
C ARG A 421 2.14 36.62 -0.46
N GLU A 422 2.91 37.16 -1.41
CA GLU A 422 2.63 37.16 -2.83
C GLU A 422 2.98 35.84 -3.54
N VAL A 423 3.54 34.85 -2.83
CA VAL A 423 3.91 33.55 -3.41
C VAL A 423 2.74 32.88 -4.14
N GLU A 424 1.57 32.73 -3.49
CA GLU A 424 0.44 32.05 -4.14
C GLU A 424 -0.13 32.82 -5.35
N PRO A 425 -0.38 34.15 -5.27
CA PRO A 425 -0.77 34.92 -6.45
C PRO A 425 0.22 34.82 -7.61
N LEU A 426 1.53 34.80 -7.33
CA LEU A 426 2.57 34.66 -8.35
C LEU A 426 2.56 33.26 -9.00
N CYS A 427 2.38 32.21 -8.20
CA CYS A 427 2.18 30.84 -8.70
C CYS A 427 0.98 30.78 -9.67
N VAL A 428 -0.19 31.26 -9.25
CA VAL A 428 -1.41 31.26 -10.07
C VAL A 428 -1.21 32.07 -11.36
N SER A 429 -0.53 33.23 -11.26
CA SER A 429 -0.20 34.05 -12.42
C SER A 429 0.70 33.31 -13.42
N LEU A 430 1.76 32.63 -12.95
CA LEU A 430 2.65 31.82 -13.77
C LEU A 430 1.93 30.67 -14.46
N GLN A 431 1.09 29.93 -13.74
CA GLN A 431 0.31 28.85 -14.35
C GLN A 431 -0.56 29.36 -15.51
N ASN A 432 -1.22 30.51 -15.33
CA ASN A 432 -2.02 31.13 -16.38
C ASN A 432 -1.17 31.63 -17.56
N LEU A 433 0.02 32.16 -17.31
CA LEU A 433 0.96 32.55 -18.37
C LEU A 433 1.42 31.34 -19.18
N ILE A 434 1.77 30.24 -18.52
CA ILE A 434 2.15 28.97 -19.18
C ILE A 434 0.99 28.49 -20.07
N ARG A 435 -0.22 28.37 -19.52
CA ARG A 435 -1.41 27.92 -20.27
C ARG A 435 -1.68 28.75 -21.52
N ARG A 436 -1.48 30.07 -21.48
CA ARG A 436 -1.76 31.00 -22.59
C ARG A 436 -0.62 31.14 -23.59
N THR A 437 0.61 30.84 -23.18
CA THR A 437 1.78 30.96 -24.06
C THR A 437 1.70 29.89 -25.16
N ARG A 438 1.98 30.31 -26.40
CA ARG A 438 2.05 29.42 -27.56
C ARG A 438 3.37 28.66 -27.49
N ILE A 439 3.32 27.34 -27.75
CA ILE A 439 4.52 26.53 -27.89
C ILE A 439 5.25 26.94 -29.19
N PRO A 440 6.56 27.20 -29.15
CA PRO A 440 7.35 27.50 -30.35
C PRO A 440 7.19 26.42 -31.43
N ASP A 441 7.14 26.82 -32.70
CA ASP A 441 6.82 25.91 -33.81
C ASP A 441 7.85 24.77 -33.94
N GLY A 442 9.15 25.07 -33.82
CA GLY A 442 10.19 24.04 -33.83
C GLY A 442 10.10 23.04 -32.67
N LEU A 443 9.64 23.48 -31.49
CA LEU A 443 9.40 22.59 -30.35
C LEU A 443 8.19 21.68 -30.61
N ARG A 444 7.13 22.25 -31.21
CA ARG A 444 5.94 21.50 -31.61
C ARG A 444 6.26 20.44 -32.67
N GLU A 445 6.96 20.82 -33.73
CA GLU A 445 7.36 19.92 -34.82
C GLU A 445 8.17 18.72 -34.31
N ARG A 446 9.15 18.93 -33.43
CA ARG A 446 9.94 17.85 -32.80
C ARG A 446 9.08 16.84 -32.02
N ILE A 447 8.02 17.32 -31.34
CA ILE A 447 7.10 16.46 -30.60
C ILE A 447 6.21 15.69 -31.58
N ASP A 448 5.63 16.37 -32.57
CA ASP A 448 4.74 15.76 -33.59
C ASP A 448 5.48 14.70 -34.43
N GLU A 449 6.74 14.94 -34.78
CA GLU A 449 7.60 13.97 -35.47
C GLU A 449 7.75 12.68 -34.66
N LYS A 450 8.08 12.79 -33.37
CA LYS A 450 8.29 11.64 -32.50
C LYS A 450 7.01 10.86 -32.19
N ILE A 451 5.88 11.54 -32.08
CA ILE A 451 4.57 10.89 -31.97
C ILE A 451 4.29 10.06 -33.22
N THR A 452 4.56 10.63 -34.39
CA THR A 452 4.36 9.94 -35.68
C THR A 452 5.26 8.72 -35.83
N GLU A 453 6.51 8.82 -35.35
CA GLU A 453 7.51 7.74 -35.41
C GLU A 453 7.16 6.56 -34.49
N HIS A 454 6.78 6.84 -33.23
CA HIS A 454 6.68 5.80 -32.19
C HIS A 454 5.25 5.42 -31.79
N LEU A 455 4.29 6.32 -31.96
CA LEU A 455 2.91 6.18 -31.45
C LEU A 455 1.87 6.18 -32.58
N LEU A 456 2.28 5.81 -33.80
CA LEU A 456 1.36 5.64 -34.91
C LEU A 456 0.25 4.62 -34.56
N GLY A 457 -1.00 4.99 -34.87
CA GLY A 457 -2.18 4.19 -34.58
C GLY A 457 -2.75 4.34 -33.16
N VAL A 458 -2.10 5.09 -32.27
CA VAL A 458 -2.67 5.45 -30.97
C VAL A 458 -3.74 6.54 -31.16
N SER A 459 -4.95 6.28 -30.66
CA SER A 459 -6.10 7.20 -30.81
C SER A 459 -6.37 8.04 -29.56
N THR A 460 -5.91 7.58 -28.39
CA THR A 460 -6.14 8.24 -27.10
C THR A 460 -4.86 8.20 -26.27
N PHE A 461 -4.49 9.34 -25.70
CA PHE A 461 -3.26 9.53 -24.94
C PHE A 461 -3.54 9.90 -23.48
N VAL A 462 -2.54 9.60 -22.66
CA VAL A 462 -2.37 10.14 -21.31
C VAL A 462 -1.09 10.97 -21.28
N VAL A 463 -1.17 12.15 -20.66
CA VAL A 463 -0.01 13.02 -20.40
C VAL A 463 0.25 13.07 -18.90
N ARG A 464 1.39 12.52 -18.45
CA ARG A 464 1.74 12.42 -17.03
C ARG A 464 2.96 13.27 -16.68
N SER A 465 2.95 13.82 -15.47
CA SER A 465 4.12 14.43 -14.84
C SER A 465 5.21 13.40 -14.57
N SER A 466 6.47 13.81 -14.74
CA SER A 466 7.64 13.06 -14.28
C SER A 466 8.71 14.07 -13.84
N SER A 467 8.70 14.44 -12.57
CA SER A 467 9.63 15.44 -12.03
C SER A 467 10.90 14.80 -11.44
N ASN A 468 11.99 15.56 -11.34
CA ASN A 468 13.12 15.21 -10.46
C ASN A 468 12.84 15.53 -8.98
N ALA A 469 11.81 16.32 -8.70
CA ALA A 469 11.33 16.65 -7.36
C ALA A 469 10.09 15.80 -7.00
N GLU A 470 10.17 14.50 -7.27
CA GLU A 470 9.13 13.50 -7.03
C GLU A 470 9.77 12.18 -6.59
N ASP A 471 9.08 11.45 -5.72
CA ASP A 471 9.48 10.13 -5.20
C ASP A 471 10.91 10.12 -4.64
N LEU A 472 11.23 11.13 -3.82
CA LEU A 472 12.52 11.27 -3.16
C LEU A 472 12.49 10.58 -1.79
N GLU A 473 13.68 10.21 -1.30
CA GLU A 473 13.85 9.78 0.08
C GLU A 473 13.35 10.89 1.02
N ASP A 474 12.49 10.54 1.98
CA ASP A 474 11.81 11.46 2.91
C ASP A 474 10.92 12.56 2.27
N PHE A 475 10.58 12.44 0.97
CA PHE A 475 9.63 13.33 0.30
C PHE A 475 8.84 12.63 -0.81
N SER A 476 7.59 12.26 -0.48
CA SER A 476 6.61 11.83 -1.47
C SER A 476 5.83 13.03 -2.00
N ALA A 477 5.80 13.18 -3.32
CA ALA A 477 4.95 14.15 -4.03
C ALA A 477 3.65 13.51 -4.54
N ALA A 478 3.17 12.45 -3.87
CA ALA A 478 1.95 11.74 -4.25
C ALA A 478 0.76 12.70 -4.40
N GLY A 479 0.12 12.69 -5.57
CA GLY A 479 -1.02 13.54 -5.88
C GLY A 479 -0.72 15.05 -5.89
N VAL A 480 0.54 15.47 -6.04
CA VAL A 480 0.95 16.89 -6.09
C VAL A 480 0.96 17.46 -7.51
N TYR A 481 1.31 16.64 -8.50
CA TYR A 481 1.42 17.03 -9.91
C TYR A 481 0.29 16.45 -10.75
N GLU A 482 0.04 17.06 -11.92
CA GLU A 482 -1.10 16.70 -12.77
C GLU A 482 -0.80 15.50 -13.68
N SER A 483 -1.83 14.70 -13.93
CA SER A 483 -1.87 13.70 -14.99
C SER A 483 -3.21 13.79 -15.70
N ILE A 484 -3.20 13.93 -17.02
CA ILE A 484 -4.38 14.24 -17.82
C ILE A 484 -4.66 13.08 -18.76
N ASN A 485 -5.85 12.51 -18.61
CA ASN A 485 -6.32 11.37 -19.38
C ASN A 485 -7.26 11.82 -20.52
N HIS A 486 -7.57 10.87 -21.40
CA HIS A 486 -8.56 10.98 -22.47
C HIS A 486 -8.25 12.07 -23.50
N ILE A 487 -6.99 12.14 -23.92
CA ILE A 487 -6.52 13.13 -24.89
C ILE A 487 -6.64 12.54 -26.30
N THR A 488 -7.48 13.15 -27.14
CA THR A 488 -7.82 12.63 -28.47
C THR A 488 -7.49 13.57 -29.63
N THR A 489 -7.04 14.80 -29.33
CA THR A 489 -6.69 15.82 -30.34
C THR A 489 -5.32 16.43 -30.07
N ALA A 490 -4.64 16.91 -31.13
CA ALA A 490 -3.35 17.57 -31.01
C ALA A 490 -3.45 18.85 -30.16
N GLU A 491 -4.53 19.62 -30.29
CA GLU A 491 -4.76 20.83 -29.48
C GLU A 491 -4.85 20.49 -27.99
N THR A 492 -5.62 19.46 -27.63
CA THR A 492 -5.73 19.00 -26.24
C THR A 492 -4.43 18.42 -25.72
N LEU A 493 -3.64 17.79 -26.58
CA LEU A 493 -2.34 17.22 -26.22
C LEU A 493 -1.37 18.32 -25.77
N PHE A 494 -1.16 19.35 -26.60
CA PHE A 494 -0.26 20.45 -26.27
C PHE A 494 -0.78 21.31 -25.12
N ALA A 495 -2.10 21.44 -24.97
CA ALA A 495 -2.69 22.05 -23.78
C ALA A 495 -2.35 21.25 -22.51
N SER A 496 -2.42 19.92 -22.58
CA SER A 496 -2.13 19.02 -21.46
C SER A 496 -0.65 19.02 -21.07
N ILE A 497 0.27 19.05 -22.06
CA ILE A 497 1.71 19.18 -21.81
C ILE A 497 2.00 20.47 -21.01
N LYS A 498 1.39 21.60 -21.43
CA LYS A 498 1.51 22.87 -20.71
C LYS A 498 0.90 22.83 -19.31
N GLU A 499 -0.21 22.13 -19.14
CA GLU A 499 -0.83 21.96 -17.83
C GLU A 499 0.06 21.15 -16.88
N VAL A 500 0.69 20.08 -17.36
CA VAL A 500 1.67 19.32 -16.58
C VAL A 500 2.88 20.18 -16.21
N TRP A 501 3.43 20.97 -17.13
CA TRP A 501 4.49 21.93 -16.79
C TRP A 501 4.02 23.01 -15.79
N ALA A 502 2.78 23.49 -15.90
CA ALA A 502 2.20 24.45 -14.97
C ALA A 502 1.94 23.85 -13.58
N SER A 503 1.69 22.54 -13.48
CA SER A 503 1.45 21.85 -12.20
C SER A 503 2.66 21.93 -11.26
N LEU A 504 3.88 21.96 -11.83
CA LEU A 504 5.11 22.20 -11.09
C LEU A 504 5.09 23.56 -10.37
N LEU A 505 4.31 24.53 -10.82
CA LEU A 505 4.23 25.88 -10.23
C LEU A 505 2.92 26.12 -9.49
N SER A 506 2.19 25.06 -9.14
CA SER A 506 1.00 25.21 -8.29
C SER A 506 1.40 25.75 -6.90
N PRO A 507 0.51 26.52 -6.23
CA PRO A 507 0.78 26.98 -4.86
C PRO A 507 1.14 25.84 -3.91
N ARG A 508 0.41 24.71 -4.02
CA ARG A 508 0.65 23.50 -3.22
C ARG A 508 2.03 22.90 -3.47
N SER A 509 2.39 22.64 -4.74
CA SER A 509 3.70 22.06 -5.08
C SER A 509 4.86 22.97 -4.67
N THR A 510 4.71 24.27 -4.88
CA THR A 510 5.75 25.26 -4.55
C THR A 510 5.98 25.32 -3.04
N ARG A 511 4.91 25.39 -2.24
CA ARG A 511 5.01 25.39 -0.78
C ARG A 511 5.61 24.10 -0.23
N LEU A 512 5.13 22.94 -0.69
CA LEU A 512 5.65 21.64 -0.24
C LEU A 512 7.16 21.48 -0.49
N ARG A 513 7.64 21.91 -1.68
CA ARG A 513 9.07 21.91 -2.00
C ARG A 513 9.86 22.91 -1.14
N GLN A 514 9.33 24.11 -0.92
CA GLN A 514 9.96 25.11 -0.06
C GLN A 514 10.12 24.61 1.38
N GLU A 515 9.11 23.91 1.92
CA GLU A 515 9.13 23.33 3.28
C GLU A 515 10.26 22.30 3.47
N VAL A 516 10.61 21.53 2.42
CA VAL A 516 11.76 20.61 2.42
C VAL A 516 13.05 21.23 1.89
N GLY A 517 13.05 22.51 1.56
CA GLY A 517 14.22 23.23 1.05
C GLY A 517 14.62 22.87 -0.38
N ILE A 518 13.71 22.34 -1.18
CA ILE A 518 13.90 22.19 -2.62
C ILE A 518 13.77 23.56 -3.28
N SER A 519 14.85 24.03 -3.92
CA SER A 519 14.87 25.30 -4.64
C SER A 519 13.98 25.25 -5.88
N LEU A 520 13.40 26.39 -6.24
CA LEU A 520 12.69 26.57 -7.51
C LEU A 520 13.61 26.36 -8.72
N ASP A 521 14.90 26.68 -8.60
CA ASP A 521 15.88 26.54 -9.69
C ASP A 521 16.29 25.09 -9.96
N ASP A 522 16.12 24.20 -8.97
CA ASP A 522 16.60 22.81 -9.04
C ASP A 522 15.48 21.85 -9.43
N ALA A 523 14.24 22.33 -9.59
CA ALA A 523 13.07 21.49 -9.84
C ALA A 523 12.57 21.66 -11.29
N TYR A 524 12.49 20.55 -12.01
CA TYR A 524 12.08 20.47 -13.40
C TYR A 524 11.00 19.41 -13.61
N MET A 525 10.23 19.57 -14.68
CA MET A 525 9.13 18.69 -15.05
C MET A 525 9.37 18.09 -16.42
N GLY A 526 9.63 16.78 -16.43
CA GLY A 526 9.56 15.93 -17.61
C GLY A 526 8.11 15.53 -17.84
N VAL A 527 7.82 15.04 -19.03
CA VAL A 527 6.46 14.63 -19.41
C VAL A 527 6.50 13.24 -20.03
N ILE A 528 5.62 12.37 -19.58
CA ILE A 528 5.37 11.08 -20.21
C ILE A 528 4.13 11.23 -21.09
N LEU A 529 4.28 11.02 -22.40
CA LEU A 529 3.17 10.90 -23.32
C LEU A 529 2.94 9.43 -23.62
N GLN A 530 1.85 8.86 -23.10
CA GLN A 530 1.60 7.42 -23.17
C GLN A 530 0.28 7.10 -23.87
N GLU A 531 0.22 5.95 -24.53
CA GLU A 531 -1.02 5.32 -24.97
C GLU A 531 -1.96 5.09 -23.77
N GLN A 532 -3.22 5.48 -23.91
CA GLN A 532 -4.24 5.18 -22.91
C GLN A 532 -4.81 3.77 -23.14
N VAL A 533 -4.71 2.93 -22.12
CA VAL A 533 -5.24 1.56 -22.16
C VAL A 533 -6.63 1.52 -21.49
N PRO A 534 -7.64 0.91 -22.12
CA PRO A 534 -8.94 0.68 -21.48
C PRO A 534 -8.79 -0.36 -20.36
N ALA A 535 -9.46 -0.12 -19.22
CA ALA A 535 -9.41 -0.99 -18.05
C ALA A 535 -10.77 -1.60 -17.73
N SER A 536 -10.78 -2.88 -17.36
CA SER A 536 -11.92 -3.55 -16.71
C SER A 536 -11.81 -3.47 -15.20
N VAL A 537 -10.59 -3.56 -14.68
CA VAL A 537 -10.27 -3.43 -13.26
C VAL A 537 -8.92 -2.73 -13.13
N GLY A 538 -8.66 -2.05 -12.03
CA GLY A 538 -7.32 -1.59 -11.72
C GLY A 538 -7.20 -1.03 -10.32
N GLY A 539 -5.97 -0.65 -9.97
CA GLY A 539 -5.67 -0.17 -8.62
C GLY A 539 -4.18 -0.09 -8.35
N VAL A 540 -3.82 -0.41 -7.11
CA VAL A 540 -2.45 -0.27 -6.61
C VAL A 540 -2.01 -1.54 -5.89
N MET A 541 -0.80 -2.00 -6.15
CA MET A 541 -0.15 -3.09 -5.42
C MET A 541 1.05 -2.54 -4.66
N VAL A 542 1.20 -2.93 -3.40
CA VAL A 542 2.43 -2.75 -2.63
C VAL A 542 2.95 -4.09 -2.15
N THR A 543 4.26 -4.34 -2.28
CA THR A 543 4.87 -5.63 -1.90
C THR A 543 5.17 -5.76 -0.41
N THR A 544 4.30 -5.19 0.42
CA THR A 544 4.32 -5.32 1.88
C THR A 544 2.90 -5.19 2.42
N ASN A 545 2.65 -5.63 3.65
CA ASN A 545 1.42 -5.27 4.33
C ASN A 545 1.57 -3.85 4.94
N PRO A 546 0.84 -2.82 4.47
CA PRO A 546 1.01 -1.45 4.96
C PRO A 546 0.62 -1.31 6.44
N THR A 547 -0.21 -2.22 6.97
CA THR A 547 -0.66 -2.23 8.38
C THR A 547 0.24 -3.08 9.29
N ASN A 548 1.10 -3.92 8.71
CA ASN A 548 2.05 -4.77 9.44
C ASN A 548 3.32 -5.00 8.59
N ARG A 549 4.13 -3.95 8.47
CA ARG A 549 5.29 -3.92 7.55
C ARG A 549 6.38 -4.93 7.92
N GLU A 550 6.42 -5.40 9.17
CA GLU A 550 7.34 -6.45 9.63
C GLU A 550 7.02 -7.82 9.04
N ASP A 551 5.77 -8.04 8.60
CA ASP A 551 5.37 -9.27 7.93
C ASP A 551 5.72 -9.22 6.44
N PHE A 552 6.93 -9.68 6.13
CA PHE A 552 7.46 -9.74 4.76
C PHE A 552 6.73 -10.72 3.85
N ARG A 553 5.82 -11.57 4.35
CA ARG A 553 5.20 -12.63 3.54
C ARG A 553 4.16 -12.10 2.57
N ASN A 554 3.59 -10.95 2.89
CA ASN A 554 2.37 -10.47 2.27
C ASN A 554 2.62 -9.38 1.23
N VAL A 555 1.86 -9.46 0.14
CA VAL A 555 1.68 -8.42 -0.87
C VAL A 555 0.25 -7.91 -0.74
N TYR A 556 0.10 -6.61 -0.62
CA TYR A 556 -1.19 -5.95 -0.47
C TYR A 556 -1.63 -5.37 -1.82
N LEU A 557 -2.89 -5.60 -2.20
CA LEU A 557 -3.47 -5.06 -3.43
C LEU A 557 -4.79 -4.37 -3.14
N ASN A 558 -5.04 -3.25 -3.82
CA ASN A 558 -6.35 -2.64 -3.94
C ASN A 558 -6.84 -2.80 -5.38
N ALA A 559 -8.13 -3.04 -5.55
CA ALA A 559 -8.79 -3.09 -6.85
C ALA A 559 -10.11 -2.31 -6.84
N SER A 560 -10.45 -1.74 -7.99
CA SER A 560 -11.73 -1.09 -8.27
C SER A 560 -12.19 -1.43 -9.69
N LEU A 561 -13.50 -1.62 -9.83
CA LEU A 561 -14.19 -1.84 -11.10
C LEU A 561 -14.65 -0.54 -11.78
N LEU A 562 -14.65 0.59 -11.06
CA LEU A 562 -15.31 1.83 -11.51
C LEU A 562 -14.33 2.90 -11.98
N SER A 563 -13.24 3.15 -11.23
CA SER A 563 -12.20 4.10 -11.64
C SER A 563 -10.90 3.91 -10.86
N VAL A 564 -9.77 3.81 -11.57
CA VAL A 564 -8.44 3.71 -10.94
C VAL A 564 -8.02 5.03 -10.29
N GLU A 565 -8.37 6.17 -10.87
CA GLU A 565 -8.08 7.50 -10.29
C GLU A 565 -8.75 7.72 -8.92
N LYS A 566 -9.97 7.19 -8.75
CA LYS A 566 -10.74 7.33 -7.50
C LYS A 566 -10.19 6.47 -6.36
N VAL A 567 -9.49 5.38 -6.66
CA VAL A 567 -8.81 4.54 -5.66
C VAL A 567 -7.63 5.30 -5.03
N VAL A 568 -6.79 5.90 -5.87
CA VAL A 568 -5.56 6.58 -5.39
C VAL A 568 -5.90 7.86 -4.62
N SER A 569 -6.90 8.61 -5.09
CA SER A 569 -7.44 9.81 -4.41
C SER A 569 -8.34 9.50 -3.20
N GLY A 570 -8.59 8.23 -2.87
CA GLY A 570 -9.44 7.83 -1.75
C GLY A 570 -10.90 8.27 -1.88
N GLY A 571 -11.37 8.60 -3.08
CA GLY A 571 -12.73 9.01 -3.37
C GLY A 571 -13.75 7.88 -3.19
N GLU A 572 -13.30 6.65 -3.42
CA GLU A 572 -14.03 5.38 -3.27
C GLU A 572 -13.20 4.43 -2.40
N LEU A 573 -13.83 3.63 -1.56
CA LEU A 573 -13.16 2.56 -0.83
C LEU A 573 -12.96 1.37 -1.78
N PRO A 574 -11.72 1.03 -2.18
CA PRO A 574 -11.46 -0.10 -3.06
C PRO A 574 -11.68 -1.42 -2.32
N ILE A 575 -11.85 -2.50 -3.09
CA ILE A 575 -11.68 -3.85 -2.57
C ILE A 575 -10.21 -4.03 -2.23
N GLN A 576 -9.91 -4.61 -1.06
CA GLN A 576 -8.55 -4.76 -0.55
C GLN A 576 -8.24 -6.24 -0.36
N TYR A 577 -7.06 -6.66 -0.81
CA TYR A 577 -6.60 -8.04 -0.77
C TYR A 577 -5.23 -8.14 -0.11
N LEU A 578 -4.98 -9.30 0.49
CA LEU A 578 -3.66 -9.71 0.95
C LEU A 578 -3.33 -11.07 0.34
N PHE A 579 -2.18 -11.15 -0.33
CA PHE A 579 -1.67 -12.38 -0.93
C PHE A 579 -0.34 -12.76 -0.28
N ASN A 580 -0.20 -14.01 0.13
CA ASN A 580 1.02 -14.52 0.73
C ASN A 580 1.91 -15.12 -0.37
N SER A 581 3.01 -14.42 -0.69
CA SER A 581 3.94 -14.81 -1.76
C SER A 581 5.02 -15.80 -1.30
N VAL A 582 4.94 -16.28 -0.05
CA VAL A 582 5.96 -17.12 0.61
C VAL A 582 5.44 -18.52 0.88
N GLU A 583 4.15 -18.65 1.10
CA GLU A 583 3.46 -19.91 1.38
C GLU A 583 2.27 -20.12 0.42
N GLY A 584 1.80 -19.08 -0.27
CA GLY A 584 0.67 -19.14 -1.20
C GLY A 584 -0.66 -18.69 -0.57
N GLY A 585 -1.69 -18.60 -1.41
CA GLY A 585 -3.02 -18.16 -1.00
C GLY A 585 -3.19 -16.64 -0.93
N GLY A 586 -4.45 -16.22 -0.86
CA GLY A 586 -4.85 -14.84 -0.72
C GLY A 586 -6.24 -14.72 -0.14
N ARG A 587 -6.54 -13.54 0.41
CA ARG A 587 -7.84 -13.25 1.01
C ARG A 587 -8.28 -11.83 0.77
N THR A 588 -9.60 -11.64 0.83
CA THR A 588 -10.23 -10.33 0.84
C THR A 588 -10.22 -9.77 2.26
N LEU A 589 -9.67 -8.57 2.44
CA LEU A 589 -9.66 -7.86 3.71
C LEU A 589 -10.96 -7.05 3.89
N THR A 590 -11.38 -6.34 2.83
CA THR A 590 -12.62 -5.57 2.79
C THR A 590 -13.10 -5.41 1.35
N LEU A 591 -14.41 -5.33 1.16
CA LEU A 591 -15.04 -5.03 -0.12
C LEU A 591 -15.09 -3.52 -0.42
N GLY A 592 -14.74 -2.68 0.56
CA GLY A 592 -14.84 -1.23 0.42
C GLY A 592 -16.28 -0.81 0.09
N ASP A 593 -16.45 -0.06 -1.00
CA ASP A 593 -17.76 0.39 -1.47
C ASP A 593 -18.43 -0.63 -2.42
N ALA A 594 -17.77 -1.75 -2.74
CA ALA A 594 -18.34 -2.80 -3.58
C ALA A 594 -19.35 -3.66 -2.82
N ASN A 595 -20.38 -4.15 -3.52
CA ASN A 595 -21.38 -5.05 -2.95
C ASN A 595 -20.96 -6.54 -2.97
N THR A 596 -20.09 -6.89 -3.91
CA THR A 596 -19.60 -8.26 -4.13
C THR A 596 -18.12 -8.23 -4.46
N ASP A 597 -17.43 -9.33 -4.19
CA ASP A 597 -16.03 -9.49 -4.55
C ASP A 597 -15.83 -9.61 -6.08
N LEU A 598 -14.58 -9.59 -6.51
CA LEU A 598 -14.18 -9.85 -7.90
C LEU A 598 -14.41 -11.32 -8.27
N GLU A 599 -14.64 -11.54 -9.57
CA GLU A 599 -14.74 -12.89 -10.14
C GLU A 599 -13.41 -13.67 -10.02
N SER A 600 -13.49 -15.01 -10.04
CA SER A 600 -12.37 -15.93 -9.84
C SER A 600 -11.17 -15.63 -10.73
N ASP A 601 -11.41 -15.33 -12.00
CA ASP A 601 -10.36 -15.09 -13.00
C ASP A 601 -9.54 -13.83 -12.66
N TRP A 602 -10.19 -12.80 -12.10
CA TRP A 602 -9.51 -11.62 -11.62
C TRP A 602 -8.71 -11.91 -10.36
N LEU A 603 -9.26 -12.68 -9.41
CA LEU A 603 -8.54 -13.07 -8.20
C LEU A 603 -7.28 -13.89 -8.52
N GLU A 604 -7.36 -14.80 -9.49
CA GLU A 604 -6.20 -15.55 -9.98
C GLU A 604 -5.14 -14.61 -10.60
N LEU A 605 -5.58 -13.64 -11.42
CA LEU A 605 -4.68 -12.63 -11.99
C LEU A 605 -3.98 -11.80 -10.90
N LEU A 606 -4.71 -11.36 -9.87
CA LEU A 606 -4.13 -10.63 -8.73
C LEU A 606 -3.15 -11.48 -7.93
N GLY A 607 -3.44 -12.77 -7.77
CA GLY A 607 -2.50 -13.73 -7.19
C GLY A 607 -1.19 -13.81 -7.97
N LYS A 608 -1.26 -13.96 -9.30
CA LYS A 608 -0.07 -13.93 -10.18
C LYS A 608 0.66 -12.58 -10.10
N MET A 609 -0.09 -11.48 -10.03
CA MET A 609 0.46 -10.15 -9.88
C MET A 609 1.28 -10.01 -8.59
N ALA A 610 0.85 -10.61 -7.47
CA ALA A 610 1.60 -10.58 -6.23
C ALA A 610 3.01 -11.19 -6.36
N TYR A 611 3.14 -12.31 -7.07
CA TYR A 611 4.44 -12.92 -7.39
C TYR A 611 5.26 -12.03 -8.32
N ALA A 612 4.64 -11.48 -9.37
CA ALA A 612 5.30 -10.53 -10.26
C ALA A 612 5.83 -9.32 -9.49
N GLY A 613 5.07 -8.79 -8.53
CA GLY A 613 5.49 -7.73 -7.63
C GLY A 613 6.78 -8.05 -6.88
N ARG A 614 6.95 -9.27 -6.36
CA ARG A 614 8.19 -9.70 -5.69
C ARG A 614 9.39 -9.81 -6.64
N LEU A 615 9.17 -10.24 -7.88
CA LEU A 615 10.22 -10.27 -8.90
C LEU A 615 10.64 -8.85 -9.29
N LEU A 616 9.67 -7.94 -9.47
CA LEU A 616 9.92 -6.52 -9.71
C LEU A 616 10.64 -5.87 -8.53
N GLN A 617 10.20 -6.13 -7.30
CA GLN A 617 10.86 -5.70 -6.07
C GLN A 617 12.35 -6.08 -6.06
N SER A 618 12.66 -7.31 -6.48
CA SER A 618 14.04 -7.79 -6.51
C SER A 618 14.92 -6.97 -7.46
N HIS A 619 14.37 -6.54 -8.60
CA HIS A 619 15.10 -5.71 -9.55
C HIS A 619 15.20 -4.24 -9.10
N PHE A 620 14.09 -3.65 -8.62
CA PHE A 620 13.99 -2.23 -8.28
C PHE A 620 14.47 -1.87 -6.87
N SER A 621 14.79 -2.86 -6.02
CA SER A 621 15.40 -2.59 -4.71
C SER A 621 16.75 -1.86 -4.90
N PRO A 622 17.02 -0.76 -4.19
CA PRO A 622 18.29 -0.04 -4.33
C PRO A 622 19.48 -0.85 -3.80
N ASP A 623 19.23 -1.79 -2.89
CA ASP A 623 20.23 -2.65 -2.26
C ASP A 623 20.04 -4.14 -2.58
N TYR A 624 21.01 -4.94 -2.13
CA TYR A 624 21.00 -6.40 -2.25
C TYR A 624 20.31 -7.11 -1.07
N THR A 625 19.65 -6.38 -0.16
CA THR A 625 18.76 -7.01 0.84
C THR A 625 17.38 -7.30 0.25
N PHE A 626 17.06 -6.69 -0.90
CA PHE A 626 15.79 -6.85 -1.61
C PHE A 626 14.56 -6.65 -0.71
N SER A 627 14.74 -5.89 0.38
CA SER A 627 13.73 -5.72 1.42
C SER A 627 12.89 -4.46 1.21
N TRP A 628 13.27 -3.62 0.24
CA TRP A 628 12.53 -2.41 -0.08
C TRP A 628 11.29 -2.77 -0.90
N PRO A 629 10.07 -2.59 -0.36
CA PRO A 629 8.87 -2.85 -1.12
C PRO A 629 8.73 -1.90 -2.30
N VAL A 630 7.98 -2.32 -3.32
CA VAL A 630 7.60 -1.48 -4.46
C VAL A 630 6.11 -1.18 -4.42
N ASP A 631 5.76 -0.02 -4.94
CA ASP A 631 4.42 0.50 -5.18
C ASP A 631 4.18 0.54 -6.69
N VAL A 632 3.13 -0.12 -7.14
CA VAL A 632 2.81 -0.36 -8.55
C VAL A 632 1.37 0.05 -8.82
N GLU A 633 1.19 1.02 -9.71
CA GLU A 633 -0.13 1.34 -10.26
C GLU A 633 -0.38 0.48 -11.50
N TRP A 634 -1.56 -0.13 -11.57
CA TRP A 634 -1.86 -1.14 -12.58
C TRP A 634 -3.30 -1.08 -13.08
N LEU A 635 -3.48 -1.49 -14.34
CA LEU A 635 -4.77 -1.75 -14.98
C LEU A 635 -4.78 -3.19 -15.49
N ALA A 636 -5.95 -3.81 -15.51
CA ALA A 636 -6.13 -5.07 -16.22
C ALA A 636 -7.39 -5.05 -17.08
N ASN A 637 -7.30 -5.74 -18.21
CA ASN A 637 -8.39 -6.03 -19.11
C ASN A 637 -8.21 -7.47 -19.64
N PRO A 638 -9.14 -8.02 -20.44
CA PRO A 638 -9.00 -9.37 -20.97
C PRO A 638 -7.75 -9.61 -21.83
N GLU A 639 -7.08 -8.56 -22.31
CA GLU A 639 -5.84 -8.66 -23.08
C GLU A 639 -4.59 -8.73 -22.20
N GLY A 640 -4.67 -8.40 -20.89
CA GLY A 640 -3.58 -8.56 -19.93
C GLY A 640 -3.51 -7.49 -18.84
N LEU A 641 -2.45 -7.59 -18.04
CA LEU A 641 -2.11 -6.67 -16.95
C LEU A 641 -1.12 -5.61 -17.46
N TYR A 642 -1.45 -4.34 -17.25
CA TYR A 642 -0.66 -3.18 -17.64
C TYR A 642 -0.15 -2.46 -16.40
N ILE A 643 1.17 -2.28 -16.30
CA ILE A 643 1.77 -1.41 -15.27
C ILE A 643 1.85 0.01 -15.81
N LEU A 644 1.24 0.94 -15.09
CA LEU A 644 1.21 2.37 -15.43
C LEU A 644 2.33 3.15 -14.75
N GLN A 645 2.73 2.70 -13.56
CA GLN A 645 3.76 3.33 -12.75
C GLN A 645 4.35 2.29 -11.81
N LEU A 646 5.65 2.42 -11.54
CA LEU A 646 6.36 1.62 -10.55
C LEU A 646 7.34 2.53 -9.81
N ARG A 647 7.40 2.41 -8.49
CA ARG A 647 8.38 3.11 -7.64
C ARG A 647 8.69 2.34 -6.37
N PRO A 648 9.82 2.60 -5.70
CA PRO A 648 10.02 2.15 -4.31
C PRO A 648 8.92 2.70 -3.40
N TYR A 649 8.42 1.88 -2.48
CA TYR A 649 7.41 2.31 -1.50
C TYR A 649 8.11 2.92 -0.28
N ALA A 650 7.70 4.14 0.08
CA ALA A 650 8.32 4.92 1.15
C ALA A 650 8.18 4.25 2.53
N ARG A 651 9.24 4.36 3.35
CA ARG A 651 9.34 3.72 4.67
C ARG A 651 8.42 4.32 5.73
#